data_AF-A0A958BXA4-F1
#
_entry.id   AF-A0A958BXA4-F1
#
_cell.length_a   1.000
_cell.length_b   1.000
_cell.length_c   1.000
_cell.angle_alpha   90.00
_cell.angle_beta   90.00
_cell.angle_gamma   90.00
#
_symmetry.space_group_name_H-M   'P 1'
#
loop_
_entity.id
_entity.type
_entity.pdbx_description
1 polymer ?
#
loop_
_entity_poly.entity_id
_entity_poly.type
_entity_poly.pdbx_seq_one_letter_code
_entity_poly.pdbx_strand_id
1 'polypeptide(L)'
;YNNRNLSGSPVLVRNDVAVSFDWGQGSPAPELPADNFSARWTRTLDFSAGAYRFYTRTDDGVRLWVDGNLLIDQWRETAPATHSADIYLTGGAHSIKMEYFDATGGALAVLGWERIDTFPDWKAEYFDNVDLAGSPVLVRNESSINHNWGDGSPGPAVPADNFSARWTRRQSFEGGNYLFRLRSDDGVRVWVDNSLVYDRWQDGDSGNLEFETNISGGIRDLRVEYYERTGLARIELGWQRQDDVTNNPPIAVISSPSEAVVGQPVKFDGSRSRRGDYPIVDYEWEFGDGREAEGKQVSHTYTEAGTYRVRLAVRDSAGLRDRTSVEIEINEEPQPETPPIAVIDAPAAAQVDQTVTFDASRSQAANPIASYLWTFGDGTGSTGVNVQHIYRAAGLYNVNLTLVDDTGLRGSTNVTIRIDEQPAPEAVINAPDAAKVGQSVNFDGSGSTASAQIVSYDWEFGDGGVASGSAVSHTFGSPAVYNVRLTVIDANGFSNSTNRLISIEADGATATSAPTASATTTVEPAPTLTPTLTTVTPTATGTGSPTVTITPSVTVTATGTGSPTVTLTPTATGTLTPTATGTLTPTATATLTPTVTQTPTTTPTVTTTPTLTPTATATPTDVPSAPLAIISGPSSAQVGQTVSLSAGASQSTSPITQYAWRLGDGTQANTVNVTHVYTAPGVFPIHLTITNQDALTDTTQTSIEIESPPATQTPVAPPLAVITGPDTVKAGQVLTLDASASQSASPIVSYSWNWGNGFLSSGVVATHTYTTTGVYTTTLMITNQVVLTDTTQKAIQVVP
;
A
#
# COMPACT_ATOMS: atom_id res chain seq x y z
N TYR A 1 40.73 -17.58 -68.82
CA TYR A 1 40.46 -16.30 -69.52
C TYR A 1 41.27 -15.21 -68.85
N ASN A 2 41.80 -14.25 -69.61
CA ASN A 2 42.61 -13.11 -69.12
C ASN A 2 41.75 -11.90 -68.70
N ASN A 3 40.55 -12.17 -68.20
CA ASN A 3 39.58 -11.19 -67.72
C ASN A 3 38.64 -11.91 -66.75
N ARG A 4 38.04 -11.20 -65.79
CA ARG A 4 37.14 -11.78 -64.78
C ARG A 4 35.81 -12.30 -65.35
N ASN A 5 35.32 -11.71 -66.43
CA ASN A 5 33.93 -11.87 -66.88
C ASN A 5 33.73 -13.05 -67.86
N LEU A 6 34.66 -14.02 -67.91
CA LEU A 6 34.64 -15.18 -68.81
C LEU A 6 34.39 -14.81 -70.29
N SER A 7 34.85 -13.62 -70.69
CA SER A 7 34.52 -13.00 -71.97
C SER A 7 35.60 -13.24 -73.03
N GLY A 8 35.19 -13.24 -74.30
CA GLY A 8 36.05 -13.54 -75.44
C GLY A 8 36.42 -15.03 -75.56
N SER A 9 37.41 -15.34 -76.38
CA SER A 9 37.97 -16.69 -76.48
C SER A 9 38.87 -17.00 -75.26
N PRO A 10 38.87 -18.25 -74.75
CA PRO A 10 39.78 -18.64 -73.68
C PRO A 10 41.23 -18.64 -74.16
N VAL A 11 42.11 -17.97 -73.40
CA VAL A 11 43.56 -17.91 -73.67
C VAL A 11 44.24 -19.29 -73.52
N LEU A 12 43.70 -20.13 -72.63
CA LEU A 12 44.15 -21.50 -72.41
C LEU A 12 42.92 -22.41 -72.25
N VAL A 13 42.98 -23.60 -72.85
CA VAL A 13 42.06 -24.71 -72.63
C VAL A 13 42.89 -25.95 -72.32
N ARG A 14 42.62 -26.62 -71.19
CA ARG A 14 43.29 -27.84 -70.76
C ARG A 14 42.32 -28.76 -70.03
N ASN A 15 42.72 -30.01 -69.81
CA ASN A 15 41.93 -30.99 -69.05
C ASN A 15 42.50 -31.13 -67.63
N ASP A 16 41.85 -30.48 -66.66
CA ASP A 16 42.16 -30.63 -65.24
C ASP A 16 41.48 -31.89 -64.66
N VAL A 17 42.24 -32.74 -63.94
CA VAL A 17 41.72 -34.01 -63.41
C VAL A 17 40.70 -33.80 -62.27
N ALA A 18 40.91 -32.74 -61.49
CA ALA A 18 40.04 -32.21 -60.45
C ALA A 18 40.28 -30.69 -60.34
N VAL A 19 39.30 -29.94 -59.81
CA VAL A 19 39.50 -28.52 -59.47
C VAL A 19 39.96 -28.45 -58.03
N SER A 20 41.28 -28.40 -57.84
CA SER A 20 41.93 -28.30 -56.53
C SER A 20 43.23 -27.54 -56.71
N PHE A 21 43.11 -26.21 -56.74
CA PHE A 21 44.18 -25.28 -57.07
C PHE A 21 44.35 -24.24 -55.96
N ASP A 22 45.61 -24.02 -55.59
CA ASP A 22 46.09 -22.87 -54.85
C ASP A 22 47.25 -22.30 -55.67
N TRP A 23 47.07 -21.10 -56.21
CA TRP A 23 48.06 -20.41 -57.03
C TRP A 23 48.82 -19.32 -56.24
N GLY A 24 48.48 -19.12 -54.96
CA GLY A 24 49.08 -18.09 -54.11
C GLY A 24 48.84 -16.67 -54.66
N GLN A 25 49.91 -16.03 -55.14
CA GLN A 25 49.89 -14.70 -55.81
C GLN A 25 50.29 -14.84 -57.30
N GLY A 26 49.96 -15.97 -57.91
CA GLY A 26 50.39 -16.36 -59.26
C GLY A 26 49.23 -16.80 -60.14
N SER A 27 49.51 -16.98 -61.43
CA SER A 27 48.50 -17.34 -62.43
C SER A 27 48.41 -18.85 -62.69
N PRO A 28 47.29 -19.34 -63.26
CA PRO A 28 47.14 -20.77 -63.58
C PRO A 28 48.07 -21.30 -64.68
N ALA A 29 48.68 -20.42 -65.46
CA ALA A 29 49.66 -20.70 -66.52
C ALA A 29 50.36 -19.39 -66.96
N PRO A 30 51.60 -19.42 -67.50
CA PRO A 30 52.37 -18.21 -67.85
C PRO A 30 51.71 -17.25 -68.86
N GLU A 31 50.75 -17.75 -69.64
CA GLU A 31 49.98 -16.97 -70.62
C GLU A 31 48.79 -16.20 -70.00
N LEU A 32 48.51 -16.41 -68.72
CA LEU A 32 47.49 -15.71 -67.94
C LEU A 32 48.13 -14.69 -66.97
N PRO A 33 47.49 -13.53 -66.76
CA PRO A 33 47.94 -12.57 -65.73
C PRO A 33 47.79 -13.18 -64.33
N ALA A 34 48.58 -12.67 -63.36
CA ALA A 34 48.48 -13.06 -61.96
C ALA A 34 47.11 -12.67 -61.39
N ASP A 35 46.71 -11.42 -61.59
CA ASP A 35 45.42 -10.86 -61.17
C ASP A 35 44.39 -10.78 -62.33
N ASN A 36 43.11 -10.64 -62.00
CA ASN A 36 41.99 -10.36 -62.92
C ASN A 36 41.69 -11.46 -63.95
N PHE A 37 41.99 -12.72 -63.66
CA PHE A 37 41.68 -13.85 -64.55
C PHE A 37 40.35 -14.57 -64.18
N SER A 38 39.90 -15.48 -65.04
CA SER A 38 38.76 -16.36 -64.73
C SER A 38 38.84 -17.74 -65.40
N ALA A 39 38.12 -18.71 -64.86
CA ALA A 39 38.08 -20.09 -65.33
C ALA A 39 36.65 -20.63 -65.39
N ARG A 40 36.40 -21.56 -66.32
CA ARG A 40 35.17 -22.33 -66.43
C ARG A 40 35.53 -23.80 -66.63
N TRP A 41 35.09 -24.66 -65.73
CA TRP A 41 35.17 -26.11 -65.85
C TRP A 41 33.78 -26.69 -66.14
N THR A 42 33.71 -27.65 -67.04
CA THR A 42 32.47 -28.36 -67.41
C THR A 42 32.77 -29.85 -67.55
N ARG A 43 32.01 -30.70 -66.88
CA ARG A 43 32.18 -32.16 -66.93
C ARG A 43 30.85 -32.87 -66.68
N THR A 44 30.64 -34.00 -67.33
CA THR A 44 29.59 -34.96 -66.96
C THR A 44 30.21 -36.09 -66.14
N LEU A 45 29.52 -36.53 -65.09
CA LEU A 45 29.93 -37.62 -64.20
C LEU A 45 28.72 -38.50 -63.85
N ASP A 46 28.95 -39.80 -63.74
CA ASP A 46 27.93 -40.73 -63.24
C ASP A 46 27.87 -40.70 -61.70
N PHE A 47 26.66 -40.60 -61.15
CA PHE A 47 26.39 -40.68 -59.71
C PHE A 47 25.40 -41.81 -59.40
N SER A 48 25.54 -42.40 -58.21
CA SER A 48 24.49 -43.24 -57.61
C SER A 48 23.41 -42.35 -56.98
N ALA A 49 22.13 -42.73 -57.11
CA ALA A 49 21.04 -41.92 -56.56
C ALA A 49 21.21 -41.61 -55.06
N GLY A 50 20.90 -40.38 -54.65
CA GLY A 50 21.03 -39.94 -53.27
C GLY A 50 21.21 -38.43 -53.10
N ALA A 51 21.22 -37.99 -51.85
CA ALA A 51 21.57 -36.63 -51.47
C ALA A 51 23.09 -36.42 -51.57
N TYR A 52 23.51 -35.29 -52.15
CA TYR A 52 24.91 -34.88 -52.22
C TYR A 52 25.07 -33.44 -51.75
N ARG A 53 26.09 -33.22 -50.92
CA ARG A 53 26.60 -31.88 -50.61
C ARG A 53 27.70 -31.56 -51.59
N PHE A 54 27.50 -30.57 -52.45
CA PHE A 54 28.58 -29.95 -53.20
C PHE A 54 29.19 -28.83 -52.36
N TYR A 55 30.50 -28.66 -52.43
CA TYR A 55 31.19 -27.56 -51.77
C TYR A 55 32.32 -26.99 -52.64
N THR A 56 32.54 -25.69 -52.49
CA THR A 56 33.60 -24.94 -53.14
C THR A 56 34.39 -24.19 -52.08
N ARG A 57 35.70 -24.02 -52.30
CA ARG A 57 36.51 -23.06 -51.54
C ARG A 57 37.28 -22.20 -52.52
N THR A 58 37.00 -20.90 -52.53
CA THR A 58 37.54 -19.98 -53.54
C THR A 58 37.98 -18.63 -52.96
N ASP A 59 38.91 -18.00 -53.68
CA ASP A 59 39.46 -16.66 -53.51
C ASP A 59 39.76 -16.20 -54.95
N ASP A 60 38.98 -15.36 -55.63
CA ASP A 60 37.73 -14.69 -55.23
C ASP A 60 36.47 -15.55 -55.51
N GLY A 61 35.69 -15.16 -56.53
CA GLY A 61 34.26 -15.45 -56.65
C GLY A 61 33.94 -16.68 -57.48
N VAL A 62 32.80 -17.31 -57.17
CA VAL A 62 32.43 -18.64 -57.70
C VAL A 62 30.96 -18.74 -58.07
N ARG A 63 30.67 -19.52 -59.12
CA ARG A 63 29.34 -20.07 -59.42
C ARG A 63 29.43 -21.57 -59.69
N LEU A 64 28.53 -22.34 -59.10
CA LEU A 64 28.42 -23.79 -59.32
C LEU A 64 27.02 -24.16 -59.77
N TRP A 65 26.94 -24.92 -60.87
CA TRP A 65 25.71 -25.52 -61.36
C TRP A 65 25.83 -27.05 -61.41
N VAL A 66 24.73 -27.73 -61.08
CA VAL A 66 24.53 -29.16 -61.35
C VAL A 66 23.20 -29.34 -62.10
N ASP A 67 23.25 -29.92 -63.29
CA ASP A 67 22.12 -30.06 -64.25
C ASP A 67 21.38 -28.75 -64.56
N GLY A 68 22.13 -27.65 -64.59
CA GLY A 68 21.60 -26.31 -64.86
C GLY A 68 21.03 -25.60 -63.62
N ASN A 69 20.84 -26.30 -62.50
CA ASN A 69 20.45 -25.70 -61.22
C ASN A 69 21.64 -24.93 -60.63
N LEU A 70 21.50 -23.63 -60.39
CA LEU A 70 22.54 -22.77 -59.82
C LEU A 70 22.61 -22.97 -58.30
N LEU A 71 23.45 -23.90 -57.85
CA LEU A 71 23.53 -24.31 -56.44
C LEU A 71 24.29 -23.31 -55.57
N ILE A 72 25.31 -22.66 -56.12
CA ILE A 72 26.11 -21.63 -55.45
C ILE A 72 26.25 -20.46 -56.42
N ASP A 73 25.75 -19.28 -56.05
CA ASP A 73 26.14 -18.01 -56.68
C ASP A 73 26.81 -17.10 -55.65
N GLN A 74 28.12 -16.95 -55.76
CA GLN A 74 28.96 -16.05 -54.99
C GLN A 74 29.91 -15.30 -55.94
N TRP A 75 29.35 -14.75 -57.02
CA TRP A 75 30.11 -14.00 -58.04
C TRP A 75 30.52 -12.59 -57.58
N ARG A 76 31.35 -12.53 -56.53
CA ARG A 76 31.83 -11.31 -55.88
C ARG A 76 33.28 -11.48 -55.40
N GLU A 77 33.95 -10.36 -55.19
CA GLU A 77 35.28 -10.31 -54.55
C GLU A 77 35.15 -10.79 -53.08
N THR A 78 36.01 -11.72 -52.65
CA THR A 78 36.00 -12.31 -51.31
C THR A 78 37.31 -13.07 -51.02
N ALA A 79 37.89 -12.80 -49.85
CA ALA A 79 38.96 -13.63 -49.26
C ALA A 79 38.52 -15.12 -49.10
N PRO A 80 39.45 -16.09 -48.91
CA PRO A 80 39.20 -17.53 -49.07
C PRO A 80 37.98 -18.10 -48.33
N ALA A 81 36.83 -18.14 -49.02
CA ALA A 81 35.55 -18.54 -48.45
C ALA A 81 35.21 -19.99 -48.83
N THR A 82 34.46 -20.68 -47.96
CA THR A 82 33.89 -22.00 -48.27
C THR A 82 32.38 -21.86 -48.40
N HIS A 83 31.81 -22.37 -49.49
CA HIS A 83 30.38 -22.36 -49.77
C HIS A 83 29.91 -23.76 -50.15
N SER A 84 28.77 -24.19 -49.61
CA SER A 84 28.21 -25.51 -49.86
C SER A 84 26.71 -25.46 -50.11
N ALA A 85 26.22 -26.38 -50.94
CA ALA A 85 24.81 -26.55 -51.24
C ALA A 85 24.48 -28.03 -51.44
N ASP A 86 23.30 -28.42 -50.98
CA ASP A 86 22.81 -29.80 -51.07
C ASP A 86 21.88 -29.94 -52.29
N ILE A 87 21.89 -31.10 -52.95
CA ILE A 87 21.01 -31.48 -54.05
C ILE A 87 20.71 -32.99 -53.97
N TYR A 88 19.54 -33.43 -54.44
CA TYR A 88 19.32 -34.85 -54.68
C TYR A 88 19.61 -35.18 -56.15
N LEU A 89 20.51 -36.15 -56.37
CA LEU A 89 20.80 -36.67 -57.70
C LEU A 89 20.10 -38.02 -57.90
N THR A 90 19.65 -38.27 -59.12
CA THR A 90 19.12 -39.57 -59.54
C THR A 90 20.29 -40.54 -59.84
N GLY A 91 20.01 -41.71 -60.42
CA GLY A 91 21.06 -42.66 -60.81
C GLY A 91 21.41 -42.49 -62.28
N GLY A 92 22.62 -42.02 -62.58
CA GLY A 92 23.08 -41.83 -63.96
C GLY A 92 24.02 -40.64 -64.13
N ALA A 93 24.09 -40.14 -65.37
CA ALA A 93 25.03 -39.10 -65.79
C ALA A 93 24.50 -37.69 -65.48
N HIS A 94 25.17 -36.98 -64.58
CA HIS A 94 24.87 -35.60 -64.18
C HIS A 94 25.94 -34.63 -64.69
N SER A 95 25.51 -33.44 -65.08
CA SER A 95 26.35 -32.38 -65.64
C SER A 95 26.74 -31.36 -64.57
N ILE A 96 28.03 -31.06 -64.47
CA ILE A 96 28.60 -30.11 -63.50
C ILE A 96 29.27 -28.98 -64.28
N LYS A 97 28.97 -27.73 -63.92
CA LYS A 97 29.68 -26.54 -64.40
C LYS A 97 30.11 -25.70 -63.22
N MET A 98 31.40 -25.41 -63.12
CA MET A 98 31.94 -24.42 -62.18
C MET A 98 32.52 -23.24 -62.96
N GLU A 99 32.16 -22.04 -62.57
CA GLU A 99 32.76 -20.79 -63.02
C GLU A 99 33.45 -20.13 -61.82
N TYR A 100 34.59 -19.50 -62.06
CA TYR A 100 35.43 -18.88 -61.04
C TYR A 100 36.13 -17.63 -61.60
N PHE A 101 36.36 -16.61 -60.78
CA PHE A 101 37.29 -15.53 -61.08
C PHE A 101 38.19 -15.17 -59.91
N ASP A 102 39.36 -14.62 -60.25
CA ASP A 102 40.27 -13.89 -59.37
C ASP A 102 40.18 -12.40 -59.74
N ALA A 103 40.23 -11.50 -58.74
CA ALA A 103 40.33 -10.06 -58.95
C ALA A 103 41.69 -9.50 -58.60
N THR A 104 42.21 -9.75 -57.39
CA THR A 104 43.54 -9.28 -56.98
C THR A 104 44.11 -10.12 -55.83
N GLY A 105 45.38 -10.49 -55.94
CA GLY A 105 46.14 -11.08 -54.84
C GLY A 105 45.97 -12.59 -54.73
N GLY A 106 45.07 -13.04 -53.86
CA GLY A 106 44.95 -14.46 -53.48
C GLY A 106 44.11 -15.27 -54.47
N ALA A 107 44.72 -16.26 -55.12
CA ALA A 107 44.06 -17.04 -56.17
C ALA A 107 43.89 -18.52 -55.77
N LEU A 108 42.66 -18.91 -55.41
CA LEU A 108 42.31 -20.25 -54.92
C LEU A 108 41.04 -20.78 -55.61
N ALA A 109 41.07 -22.02 -56.09
CA ALA A 109 39.89 -22.69 -56.64
C ALA A 109 39.83 -24.18 -56.29
N VAL A 110 38.91 -24.56 -55.38
CA VAL A 110 38.62 -25.94 -55.00
C VAL A 110 37.14 -26.25 -55.22
N LEU A 111 36.84 -27.44 -55.76
CA LEU A 111 35.51 -28.06 -55.83
C LEU A 111 35.58 -29.48 -55.28
N GLY A 112 34.63 -29.83 -54.42
CA GLY A 112 34.41 -31.20 -53.96
C GLY A 112 32.93 -31.49 -53.75
N TRP A 113 32.62 -32.76 -53.45
CA TRP A 113 31.30 -33.19 -53.05
C TRP A 113 31.38 -34.46 -52.18
N GLU A 114 30.34 -34.67 -51.38
CA GLU A 114 30.16 -35.84 -50.52
C GLU A 114 28.70 -36.32 -50.57
N ARG A 115 28.45 -37.60 -50.27
CA ARG A 115 27.11 -38.18 -50.26
C ARG A 115 26.55 -38.13 -48.84
N ILE A 116 25.31 -37.64 -48.68
CA ILE A 116 24.65 -37.49 -47.37
C ILE A 116 23.80 -38.74 -47.11
N ASP A 117 24.32 -39.65 -46.30
CA ASP A 117 23.65 -40.92 -45.92
C ASP A 117 23.07 -40.92 -44.49
N THR A 118 23.33 -39.87 -43.69
CA THR A 118 22.89 -39.77 -42.30
C THR A 118 22.15 -38.47 -42.02
N PHE A 119 20.97 -38.58 -41.42
CA PHE A 119 20.09 -37.47 -41.06
C PHE A 119 19.77 -37.59 -39.54
N PRO A 120 20.63 -37.05 -38.65
CA PRO A 120 20.45 -37.18 -37.20
C PRO A 120 19.23 -36.43 -36.64
N ASP A 121 18.74 -35.41 -37.35
CA ASP A 121 17.59 -34.61 -36.96
C ASP A 121 16.35 -34.97 -37.78
N TRP A 122 15.89 -34.09 -38.68
CA TRP A 122 14.91 -34.40 -39.70
C TRP A 122 15.59 -34.63 -41.05
N LYS A 123 15.28 -35.76 -41.70
CA LYS A 123 15.50 -35.92 -43.13
C LYS A 123 14.39 -35.13 -43.85
N ALA A 124 14.75 -33.98 -44.42
CA ALA A 124 13.89 -33.19 -45.28
C ALA A 124 14.03 -33.65 -46.74
N GLU A 125 12.93 -33.91 -47.43
CA GLU A 125 12.84 -34.29 -48.84
C GLU A 125 11.89 -33.33 -49.56
N TYR A 126 12.38 -32.58 -50.55
CA TYR A 126 11.59 -31.60 -51.29
C TYR A 126 11.39 -32.02 -52.75
N PHE A 127 10.21 -31.75 -53.29
CA PHE A 127 9.74 -32.17 -54.61
C PHE A 127 9.30 -30.95 -55.42
N ASP A 128 9.53 -30.98 -56.74
CA ASP A 128 9.18 -29.94 -57.72
C ASP A 128 7.70 -29.91 -58.12
N ASN A 129 6.84 -30.52 -57.31
CA ASN A 129 5.42 -30.72 -57.53
C ASN A 129 4.69 -30.82 -56.18
N VAL A 130 3.39 -30.50 -56.14
CA VAL A 130 2.57 -30.51 -54.90
C VAL A 130 2.19 -31.91 -54.39
N ASP A 131 2.36 -32.96 -55.20
CA ASP A 131 1.83 -34.30 -54.94
C ASP A 131 2.84 -35.26 -54.29
N LEU A 132 4.01 -34.77 -53.86
CA LEU A 132 5.15 -35.54 -53.33
C LEU A 132 5.61 -36.66 -54.29
N ALA A 133 5.41 -36.45 -55.60
CA ALA A 133 5.57 -37.46 -56.62
C ALA A 133 6.99 -37.53 -57.18
N GLY A 134 7.41 -38.73 -57.59
CA GLY A 134 8.69 -38.96 -58.25
C GLY A 134 9.86 -39.12 -57.26
N SER A 135 11.02 -38.60 -57.64
CA SER A 135 12.18 -38.44 -56.74
C SER A 135 12.22 -37.01 -56.22
N PRO A 136 12.67 -36.76 -54.98
CA PRO A 136 12.92 -35.40 -54.53
C PRO A 136 14.03 -34.74 -55.35
N VAL A 137 14.00 -33.42 -55.44
CA VAL A 137 15.01 -32.58 -56.11
C VAL A 137 16.06 -32.03 -55.13
N LEU A 138 15.69 -31.94 -53.85
CA LEU A 138 16.56 -31.53 -52.73
C LEU A 138 16.30 -32.44 -51.54
N VAL A 139 17.37 -32.96 -50.92
CA VAL A 139 17.30 -33.74 -49.67
C VAL A 139 18.42 -33.28 -48.74
N ARG A 140 18.10 -32.93 -47.48
CA ARG A 140 19.06 -32.44 -46.48
C ARG A 140 18.66 -32.80 -45.05
N ASN A 141 19.57 -32.58 -44.09
CA ASN A 141 19.27 -32.68 -42.66
C ASN A 141 18.87 -31.30 -42.10
N GLU A 142 17.79 -31.25 -41.33
CA GLU A 142 17.30 -30.02 -40.68
C GLU A 142 17.02 -30.24 -39.20
N SER A 143 17.48 -29.32 -38.34
CA SER A 143 17.28 -29.39 -36.88
C SER A 143 15.81 -29.27 -36.46
N SER A 144 15.00 -28.57 -37.25
CA SER A 144 13.64 -28.16 -36.89
C SER A 144 12.82 -27.82 -38.13
N ILE A 145 11.52 -28.12 -38.10
CA ILE A 145 10.56 -27.65 -39.10
C ILE A 145 10.05 -26.27 -38.64
N ASN A 146 10.77 -25.23 -39.03
CA ASN A 146 10.47 -23.84 -38.68
C ASN A 146 10.96 -22.94 -39.81
N HIS A 147 10.15 -22.84 -40.85
CA HIS A 147 10.49 -22.23 -42.13
C HIS A 147 9.45 -21.18 -42.53
N ASN A 148 9.93 -20.03 -42.97
CA ASN A 148 9.13 -19.00 -43.63
C ASN A 148 9.95 -18.52 -44.82
N TRP A 149 9.64 -19.04 -46.01
CA TRP A 149 10.34 -18.72 -47.26
C TRP A 149 9.72 -17.48 -47.93
N GLY A 150 8.48 -17.12 -47.59
CA GLY A 150 7.73 -16.06 -48.26
C GLY A 150 7.49 -16.41 -49.73
N ASP A 151 7.65 -15.44 -50.64
CA ASP A 151 7.62 -15.65 -52.10
C ASP A 151 8.89 -16.38 -52.65
N GLY A 152 9.60 -17.13 -51.79
CA GLY A 152 10.86 -17.82 -52.07
C GLY A 152 10.73 -19.34 -52.00
N SER A 153 11.84 -20.07 -52.20
CA SER A 153 11.85 -21.54 -52.16
C SER A 153 12.86 -22.12 -51.15
N PRO A 154 12.70 -23.41 -50.76
CA PRO A 154 13.65 -24.09 -49.88
C PRO A 154 15.08 -24.23 -50.42
N GLY A 155 15.31 -24.06 -51.72
CA GLY A 155 16.63 -24.08 -52.34
C GLY A 155 16.58 -24.10 -53.88
N PRO A 156 17.69 -23.86 -54.60
CA PRO A 156 17.67 -23.53 -56.04
C PRO A 156 17.15 -24.59 -57.01
N ALA A 157 16.96 -25.83 -56.57
CA ALA A 157 16.34 -26.91 -57.35
C ALA A 157 14.83 -27.07 -57.08
N VAL A 158 14.27 -26.31 -56.12
CA VAL A 158 12.85 -26.30 -55.75
C VAL A 158 12.22 -25.00 -56.28
N PRO A 159 11.07 -25.04 -56.98
CA PRO A 159 10.37 -23.82 -57.39
C PRO A 159 9.80 -23.06 -56.17
N ALA A 160 9.47 -21.78 -56.33
CA ALA A 160 8.86 -20.97 -55.27
C ALA A 160 7.40 -21.37 -55.02
N ASP A 161 6.62 -21.51 -56.10
CA ASP A 161 5.26 -22.03 -56.07
C ASP A 161 5.21 -23.51 -56.51
N ASN A 162 4.12 -24.21 -56.20
CA ASN A 162 3.81 -25.58 -56.65
C ASN A 162 4.82 -26.68 -56.22
N PHE A 163 5.48 -26.53 -55.07
CA PHE A 163 6.38 -27.54 -54.51
C PHE A 163 5.73 -28.34 -53.37
N SER A 164 6.38 -29.43 -52.93
CA SER A 164 6.01 -30.12 -51.70
C SER A 164 7.23 -30.60 -50.92
N ALA A 165 7.03 -30.90 -49.64
CA ALA A 165 8.08 -31.32 -48.73
C ALA A 165 7.61 -32.44 -47.79
N ARG A 166 8.51 -33.37 -47.50
CA ARG A 166 8.33 -34.41 -46.49
C ARG A 166 9.50 -34.42 -45.54
N TRP A 167 9.22 -34.27 -44.24
CA TRP A 167 10.18 -34.48 -43.18
C TRP A 167 9.93 -35.83 -42.50
N THR A 168 11.01 -36.56 -42.22
CA THR A 168 10.97 -37.80 -41.45
C THR A 168 12.03 -37.83 -40.37
N ARG A 169 11.68 -38.34 -39.18
CA ARG A 169 12.56 -38.44 -38.01
C ARG A 169 12.14 -39.60 -37.12
N ARG A 170 13.10 -40.31 -36.52
CA ARG A 170 12.83 -41.22 -35.40
C ARG A 170 12.98 -40.42 -34.11
N GLN A 171 11.92 -40.27 -33.33
CA GLN A 171 11.90 -39.45 -32.11
C GLN A 171 11.57 -40.32 -30.90
N SER A 172 12.33 -40.18 -29.81
CA SER A 172 11.97 -40.78 -28.54
C SER A 172 10.92 -39.92 -27.82
N PHE A 173 9.84 -40.55 -27.38
CA PHE A 173 8.77 -39.93 -26.60
C PHE A 173 8.59 -40.64 -25.27
N GLU A 174 8.18 -39.90 -24.25
CA GLU A 174 7.54 -40.49 -23.07
C GLU A 174 6.07 -40.80 -23.37
N GLY A 175 5.45 -41.71 -22.61
CA GLY A 175 4.01 -41.96 -22.75
C GLY A 175 3.18 -40.76 -22.27
N GLY A 176 2.19 -40.35 -23.06
CA GLY A 176 1.27 -39.28 -22.66
C GLY A 176 0.45 -38.69 -23.80
N ASN A 177 -0.39 -37.71 -23.46
CA ASN A 177 -1.00 -36.83 -24.45
C ASN A 177 0.00 -35.74 -24.85
N TYR A 178 0.07 -35.41 -26.13
CA TYR A 178 0.95 -34.37 -26.67
C TYR A 178 0.14 -33.32 -27.39
N LEU A 179 0.37 -32.07 -27.04
CA LEU A 179 -0.15 -30.90 -27.76
C LEU A 179 0.85 -30.52 -28.84
N PHE A 180 0.47 -30.72 -30.10
CA PHE A 180 1.20 -30.24 -31.26
C PHE A 180 0.74 -28.82 -31.60
N ARG A 181 1.71 -27.95 -31.89
CA ARG A 181 1.49 -26.61 -32.44
C ARG A 181 2.02 -26.58 -33.86
N LEU A 182 1.21 -26.11 -34.79
CA LEU A 182 1.59 -26.02 -36.19
C LEU A 182 1.11 -24.74 -36.85
N ARG A 183 1.79 -24.38 -37.92
CA ARG A 183 1.29 -23.47 -38.95
C ARG A 183 1.75 -23.95 -40.32
N SER A 184 0.91 -23.82 -41.33
CA SER A 184 1.27 -23.98 -42.73
C SER A 184 0.58 -22.95 -43.59
N ASP A 185 1.22 -22.57 -44.68
CA ASP A 185 0.64 -21.87 -45.82
C ASP A 185 1.40 -22.45 -47.02
N ASP A 186 0.81 -23.24 -47.93
CA ASP A 186 -0.56 -23.81 -47.93
C ASP A 186 -0.81 -24.95 -46.89
N GLY A 187 -0.61 -26.22 -47.30
CA GLY A 187 -1.30 -27.38 -46.73
C GLY A 187 -0.38 -28.36 -46.00
N VAL A 188 -0.89 -29.09 -44.99
CA VAL A 188 -0.06 -29.89 -44.07
C VAL A 188 -0.71 -31.15 -43.54
N ARG A 189 0.09 -32.18 -43.26
CA ARG A 189 -0.29 -33.44 -42.60
C ARG A 189 0.79 -33.92 -41.62
N VAL A 190 0.37 -34.62 -40.57
CA VAL A 190 1.26 -35.21 -39.55
C VAL A 190 0.88 -36.67 -39.29
N TRP A 191 1.90 -37.55 -39.19
CA TRP A 191 1.76 -38.95 -38.80
C TRP A 191 2.70 -39.31 -37.65
N VAL A 192 2.24 -40.25 -36.82
CA VAL A 192 3.04 -40.95 -35.81
C VAL A 192 2.91 -42.45 -36.08
N ASP A 193 4.02 -43.16 -36.20
CA ASP A 193 4.10 -44.59 -36.57
C ASP A 193 3.27 -44.94 -37.82
N ASN A 194 3.33 -44.05 -38.83
CA ASN A 194 2.54 -44.09 -40.07
C ASN A 194 1.01 -44.01 -39.89
N SER A 195 0.49 -43.79 -38.67
CA SER A 195 -0.90 -43.42 -38.44
C SER A 195 -1.09 -41.91 -38.61
N LEU A 196 -2.10 -41.50 -39.38
CA LEU A 196 -2.42 -40.09 -39.64
C LEU A 196 -3.04 -39.48 -38.38
N VAL A 197 -2.37 -38.50 -37.77
CA VAL A 197 -2.85 -37.81 -36.55
C VAL A 197 -3.40 -36.42 -36.84
N TYR A 198 -3.03 -35.82 -37.97
CA TYR A 198 -3.56 -34.53 -38.41
C TYR A 198 -3.58 -34.42 -39.94
N ASP A 199 -4.67 -33.90 -40.52
CA ASP A 199 -4.81 -33.66 -41.96
C ASP A 199 -5.49 -32.30 -42.25
N ARG A 200 -4.75 -31.42 -42.92
CA ARG A 200 -5.22 -30.18 -43.54
C ARG A 200 -4.58 -30.02 -44.92
N TRP A 201 -4.79 -31.01 -45.80
CA TRP A 201 -4.31 -30.98 -47.20
C TRP A 201 -5.21 -30.11 -48.10
N GLN A 202 -5.22 -28.80 -47.84
CA GLN A 202 -5.99 -27.79 -48.56
C GLN A 202 -5.27 -26.44 -48.56
N ASP A 203 -5.62 -25.60 -49.54
CA ASP A 203 -4.98 -24.30 -49.80
C ASP A 203 -5.31 -23.23 -48.73
N GLY A 204 -4.42 -22.24 -48.61
CA GLY A 204 -4.45 -21.05 -47.76
C GLY A 204 -3.87 -21.23 -46.34
N ASP A 205 -3.36 -20.15 -45.74
CA ASP A 205 -2.81 -20.09 -44.37
C ASP A 205 -3.69 -20.80 -43.36
N SER A 206 -3.10 -21.72 -42.60
CA SER A 206 -3.75 -22.41 -41.49
C SER A 206 -3.98 -21.50 -40.30
N GLY A 207 -3.25 -20.38 -40.21
CA GLY A 207 -3.05 -19.67 -38.96
C GLY A 207 -2.29 -20.53 -37.95
N ASN A 208 -2.22 -20.07 -36.71
CA ASN A 208 -1.66 -20.88 -35.63
C ASN A 208 -2.71 -21.93 -35.22
N LEU A 209 -2.41 -23.22 -35.42
CA LEU A 209 -3.28 -24.32 -35.06
C LEU A 209 -2.66 -25.21 -33.98
N GLU A 210 -3.51 -25.78 -33.14
CA GLU A 210 -3.13 -26.74 -32.12
C GLU A 210 -3.97 -28.02 -32.27
N PHE A 211 -3.38 -29.19 -32.06
CA PHE A 211 -4.10 -30.46 -31.94
C PHE A 211 -3.46 -31.36 -30.89
N GLU A 212 -4.27 -32.21 -30.27
CA GLU A 212 -3.81 -33.21 -29.30
C GLU A 212 -3.71 -34.60 -29.93
N THR A 213 -2.69 -35.37 -29.55
CA THR A 213 -2.63 -36.80 -29.87
C THR A 213 -1.90 -37.59 -28.79
N ASN A 214 -2.39 -38.79 -28.48
CA ASN A 214 -1.78 -39.66 -27.48
C ASN A 214 -0.64 -40.46 -28.11
N ILE A 215 0.59 -40.26 -27.62
CA ILE A 215 1.78 -40.96 -28.10
C ILE A 215 2.21 -41.97 -27.03
N SER A 216 2.37 -43.22 -27.46
CA SER A 216 2.89 -44.28 -26.60
C SER A 216 4.42 -44.15 -26.47
N GLY A 217 4.95 -44.39 -25.26
CA GLY A 217 6.37 -44.15 -24.98
C GLY A 217 7.33 -45.03 -25.79
N GLY A 218 8.56 -44.56 -25.99
CA GLY A 218 9.61 -45.20 -26.79
C GLY A 218 9.94 -44.43 -28.07
N ILE A 219 10.71 -45.05 -28.97
CA ILE A 219 11.06 -44.47 -30.28
C ILE A 219 9.86 -44.61 -31.22
N ARG A 220 9.46 -43.50 -31.83
CA ARG A 220 8.36 -43.38 -32.79
C ARG A 220 8.83 -42.80 -34.12
N ASP A 221 8.17 -43.20 -35.19
CA ASP A 221 8.44 -42.69 -36.54
C ASP A 221 7.52 -41.51 -36.84
N LEU A 222 8.08 -40.30 -36.83
CA LEU A 222 7.39 -39.08 -37.23
C LEU A 222 7.51 -38.87 -38.73
N ARG A 223 6.37 -38.54 -39.36
CA ARG A 223 6.33 -37.97 -40.71
C ARG A 223 5.52 -36.68 -40.68
N VAL A 224 6.00 -35.68 -41.40
CA VAL A 224 5.31 -34.41 -41.67
C VAL A 224 5.35 -34.20 -43.17
N GLU A 225 4.21 -33.91 -43.79
CA GLU A 225 4.12 -33.58 -45.20
C GLU A 225 3.49 -32.21 -45.37
N TYR A 226 3.93 -31.48 -46.39
CA TYR A 226 3.56 -30.11 -46.70
C TYR A 226 3.49 -29.93 -48.21
N TYR A 227 2.63 -29.03 -48.69
CA TYR A 227 2.73 -28.48 -50.03
C TYR A 227 2.52 -26.98 -50.04
N GLU A 228 3.08 -26.36 -51.07
CA GLU A 228 2.87 -24.97 -51.46
C GLU A 228 2.31 -24.95 -52.89
N ARG A 229 1.18 -24.29 -53.14
CA ARG A 229 0.61 -24.13 -54.47
C ARG A 229 0.88 -22.75 -55.04
N THR A 230 0.59 -21.67 -54.32
CA THR A 230 0.86 -20.28 -54.76
C THR A 230 0.88 -19.28 -53.59
N GLY A 231 2.00 -18.57 -53.41
CA GLY A 231 2.07 -17.42 -52.51
C GLY A 231 3.17 -17.49 -51.45
N LEU A 232 2.78 -17.44 -50.16
CA LEU A 232 3.70 -17.27 -49.03
C LEU A 232 4.06 -18.61 -48.38
N ALA A 233 5.06 -19.28 -48.92
CA ALA A 233 5.47 -20.59 -48.47
C ALA A 233 5.98 -20.57 -47.01
N ARG A 234 5.25 -21.20 -46.09
CA ARG A 234 5.58 -21.27 -44.65
C ARG A 234 5.17 -22.60 -44.02
N ILE A 235 6.02 -23.15 -43.14
CA ILE A 235 5.64 -24.23 -42.22
C ILE A 235 6.41 -24.20 -40.90
N GLU A 236 5.68 -24.35 -39.80
CA GLU A 236 6.19 -24.38 -38.43
C GLU A 236 5.58 -25.59 -37.69
N LEU A 237 6.39 -26.33 -36.93
CA LEU A 237 5.93 -27.43 -36.09
C LEU A 237 6.70 -27.50 -34.75
N GLY A 238 5.96 -27.61 -33.66
CA GLY A 238 6.47 -27.99 -32.35
C GLY A 238 5.48 -28.90 -31.60
N TRP A 239 5.94 -29.53 -30.52
CA TRP A 239 5.08 -30.33 -29.64
C TRP A 239 5.55 -30.23 -28.19
N GLN A 240 4.63 -30.44 -27.26
CA GLN A 240 4.90 -30.57 -25.84
C GLN A 240 4.04 -31.68 -25.24
N ARG A 241 4.59 -32.41 -24.27
CA ARG A 241 3.83 -33.38 -23.47
C ARG A 241 2.89 -32.59 -22.55
N GLN A 242 1.64 -33.02 -22.40
CA GLN A 242 0.63 -32.22 -21.71
C GLN A 242 0.88 -32.11 -20.20
N ASP A 243 1.38 -33.18 -19.57
CA ASP A 243 1.80 -33.20 -18.16
C ASP A 243 3.01 -32.27 -17.88
N ASP A 244 3.82 -31.99 -18.90
CA ASP A 244 5.01 -31.11 -18.80
C ASP A 244 4.60 -29.63 -18.92
N VAL A 245 3.33 -29.34 -19.23
CA VAL A 245 2.72 -28.05 -18.92
C VAL A 245 2.57 -28.01 -17.40
N THR A 246 3.45 -27.26 -16.74
CA THR A 246 3.39 -27.02 -15.29
C THR A 246 2.15 -26.19 -14.97
N ASN A 247 1.00 -26.88 -14.88
CA ASN A 247 -0.29 -26.32 -14.49
C ASN A 247 -0.11 -25.61 -13.15
N ASN A 248 -0.21 -24.28 -13.17
CA ASN A 248 0.02 -23.47 -12.00
C ASN A 248 -1.10 -23.80 -11.00
N PRO A 249 -0.77 -24.19 -9.75
CA PRO A 249 -1.80 -24.32 -8.73
C PRO A 249 -2.44 -22.95 -8.48
N PRO A 250 -3.67 -22.91 -7.91
CA PRO A 250 -4.17 -21.67 -7.34
C PRO A 250 -3.22 -21.14 -6.25
N ILE A 251 -3.28 -19.86 -5.93
CA ILE A 251 -2.53 -19.23 -4.84
C ILE A 251 -3.51 -18.76 -3.78
N ALA A 252 -3.45 -19.33 -2.58
CA ALA A 252 -4.28 -18.96 -1.45
C ALA A 252 -3.86 -17.57 -0.93
N VAL A 253 -4.84 -16.66 -0.77
CA VAL A 253 -4.62 -15.34 -0.17
C VAL A 253 -5.74 -15.03 0.80
N ILE A 254 -5.41 -14.91 2.08
CA ILE A 254 -6.34 -14.46 3.13
C ILE A 254 -6.30 -12.93 3.20
N SER A 255 -7.48 -12.33 3.32
CA SER A 255 -7.67 -10.97 3.81
C SER A 255 -8.50 -11.05 5.10
N SER A 256 -7.90 -10.60 6.21
CA SER A 256 -8.51 -10.54 7.54
C SER A 256 -7.98 -9.31 8.27
N PRO A 257 -8.61 -8.86 9.37
CA PRO A 257 -7.90 -8.04 10.35
C PRO A 257 -6.76 -8.85 11.01
N SER A 258 -5.78 -8.14 11.58
CA SER A 258 -4.74 -8.72 12.45
C SER A 258 -5.21 -8.90 13.89
N GLU A 259 -6.21 -8.13 14.32
CA GLU A 259 -6.75 -8.11 15.68
C GLU A 259 -8.29 -8.14 15.65
N ALA A 260 -8.90 -8.76 16.64
CA ALA A 260 -10.33 -8.63 16.93
C ALA A 260 -10.60 -8.79 18.44
N VAL A 261 -11.87 -8.86 18.82
CA VAL A 261 -12.33 -8.95 20.21
C VAL A 261 -13.17 -10.21 20.41
N VAL A 262 -13.06 -10.87 21.57
CA VAL A 262 -13.89 -12.02 21.96
C VAL A 262 -15.39 -11.75 21.72
N GLY A 263 -16.11 -12.74 21.19
CA GLY A 263 -17.55 -12.65 20.94
C GLY A 263 -17.95 -11.84 19.71
N GLN A 264 -17.05 -11.06 19.09
CA GLN A 264 -17.34 -10.33 17.86
C GLN A 264 -17.19 -11.24 16.61
N PRO A 265 -18.02 -11.05 15.56
CA PRO A 265 -17.92 -11.80 14.31
C PRO A 265 -16.78 -11.25 13.43
N VAL A 266 -15.65 -11.96 13.43
CA VAL A 266 -14.53 -11.69 12.52
C VAL A 266 -14.91 -12.14 11.11
N LYS A 267 -14.56 -11.34 10.09
CA LYS A 267 -14.73 -11.69 8.68
C LYS A 267 -13.40 -12.09 8.07
N PHE A 268 -13.41 -13.19 7.31
CA PHE A 268 -12.27 -13.69 6.57
C PHE A 268 -12.64 -13.76 5.09
N ASP A 269 -11.80 -13.19 4.23
CA ASP A 269 -12.05 -13.08 2.80
C ASP A 269 -10.92 -13.72 2.00
N GLY A 270 -11.24 -14.81 1.30
CA GLY A 270 -10.32 -15.52 0.42
C GLY A 270 -10.35 -14.99 -1.02
N SER A 271 -11.12 -13.94 -1.31
CA SER A 271 -11.42 -13.49 -2.67
C SER A 271 -10.22 -12.97 -3.47
N ARG A 272 -9.14 -12.60 -2.79
CA ARG A 272 -7.85 -12.23 -3.37
C ARG A 272 -7.02 -13.44 -3.82
N SER A 273 -7.44 -14.67 -3.49
CA SER A 273 -6.78 -15.90 -3.94
C SER A 273 -6.74 -15.94 -5.46
N ARG A 274 -5.54 -16.12 -6.02
CA ARG A 274 -5.32 -16.04 -7.47
C ARG A 274 -5.60 -17.42 -8.05
N ARG A 275 -6.40 -17.49 -9.11
CA ARG A 275 -6.55 -18.76 -9.84
C ARG A 275 -5.21 -19.17 -10.47
N GLY A 276 -5.01 -20.47 -10.62
CA GLY A 276 -3.99 -21.01 -11.51
C GLY A 276 -4.47 -20.96 -12.96
N ASP A 277 -4.07 -21.95 -13.76
CA ASP A 277 -4.59 -22.09 -15.12
C ASP A 277 -6.06 -22.55 -15.12
N TYR A 278 -6.51 -23.21 -14.04
CA TYR A 278 -7.89 -23.61 -13.78
C TYR A 278 -8.58 -22.70 -12.72
N PRO A 279 -9.92 -22.51 -12.80
CA PRO A 279 -10.66 -21.71 -11.83
C PRO A 279 -10.70 -22.36 -10.45
N ILE A 280 -10.56 -21.55 -9.39
CA ILE A 280 -10.81 -21.98 -8.00
C ILE A 280 -12.30 -22.32 -7.85
N VAL A 281 -12.59 -23.55 -7.41
CA VAL A 281 -13.94 -24.07 -7.16
C VAL A 281 -14.25 -24.20 -5.67
N ASP A 282 -13.24 -24.22 -4.79
CA ASP A 282 -13.44 -24.44 -3.36
C ASP A 282 -12.48 -23.62 -2.48
N TYR A 283 -12.93 -23.32 -1.26
CA TYR A 283 -12.28 -22.49 -0.24
C TYR A 283 -12.58 -23.10 1.15
N GLU A 284 -11.65 -23.87 1.69
CA GLU A 284 -11.73 -24.55 2.98
C GLU A 284 -10.96 -23.74 4.05
N TRP A 285 -11.59 -23.43 5.19
CA TRP A 285 -11.00 -22.65 6.27
C TRP A 285 -10.84 -23.46 7.56
N GLU A 286 -9.69 -23.32 8.23
CA GLU A 286 -9.45 -23.76 9.62
C GLU A 286 -9.21 -22.52 10.48
N PHE A 287 -9.94 -22.30 11.58
CA PHE A 287 -9.80 -21.07 12.40
C PHE A 287 -8.79 -21.18 13.54
N GLY A 288 -8.19 -22.36 13.76
CA GLY A 288 -7.22 -22.60 14.85
C GLY A 288 -7.84 -22.87 16.22
N ASP A 289 -9.14 -22.59 16.42
CA ASP A 289 -9.91 -22.96 17.62
C ASP A 289 -10.54 -24.38 17.53
N GLY A 290 -10.26 -25.11 16.44
CA GLY A 290 -10.86 -26.40 16.13
C GLY A 290 -12.18 -26.33 15.34
N ARG A 291 -12.61 -25.14 14.90
CA ARG A 291 -13.73 -24.98 13.95
C ARG A 291 -13.23 -24.72 12.53
N GLU A 292 -14.10 -25.07 11.59
CA GLU A 292 -13.87 -25.00 10.14
C GLU A 292 -15.05 -24.29 9.44
N ALA A 293 -14.84 -23.81 8.21
CA ALA A 293 -15.91 -23.31 7.34
C ALA A 293 -15.56 -23.45 5.85
N GLU A 294 -16.59 -23.50 5.00
CA GLU A 294 -16.46 -23.46 3.54
C GLU A 294 -16.94 -22.11 2.97
N GLY A 295 -16.26 -21.60 1.95
CA GLY A 295 -16.74 -20.49 1.14
C GLY A 295 -15.73 -19.37 0.91
N LYS A 296 -15.92 -18.60 -0.19
CA LYS A 296 -15.00 -17.54 -0.63
C LYS A 296 -14.87 -16.37 0.36
N GLN A 297 -15.92 -16.11 1.13
CA GLN A 297 -15.97 -15.17 2.25
C GLN A 297 -16.74 -15.86 3.39
N VAL A 298 -16.17 -15.85 4.60
CA VAL A 298 -16.74 -16.49 5.78
C VAL A 298 -16.70 -15.55 6.99
N SER A 299 -17.44 -15.90 8.04
CA SER A 299 -17.39 -15.19 9.32
C SER A 299 -17.34 -16.19 10.47
N HIS A 300 -16.51 -15.89 11.48
CA HIS A 300 -16.28 -16.75 12.63
C HIS A 300 -16.19 -15.90 13.91
N THR A 301 -16.59 -16.48 15.05
CA THR A 301 -16.59 -15.83 16.36
C THR A 301 -15.82 -16.66 17.37
N TYR A 302 -14.69 -16.13 17.82
CA TYR A 302 -13.87 -16.70 18.89
C TYR A 302 -14.54 -16.46 20.25
N THR A 303 -14.49 -17.47 21.12
CA THR A 303 -15.13 -17.46 22.45
C THR A 303 -14.16 -17.28 23.60
N GLU A 304 -12.85 -17.27 23.33
CA GLU A 304 -11.76 -17.10 24.27
C GLU A 304 -10.73 -16.14 23.66
N ALA A 305 -9.92 -15.48 24.49
CA ALA A 305 -8.87 -14.57 24.05
C ALA A 305 -7.56 -15.31 23.78
N GLY A 306 -6.76 -14.80 22.84
CA GLY A 306 -5.46 -15.37 22.46
C GLY A 306 -5.13 -15.26 20.98
N THR A 307 -3.96 -15.75 20.59
CA THR A 307 -3.50 -15.77 19.19
C THR A 307 -3.95 -17.05 18.49
N TYR A 308 -4.72 -16.91 17.41
CA TYR A 308 -5.21 -18.03 16.61
C TYR A 308 -4.56 -18.02 15.21
N ARG A 309 -4.11 -19.20 14.75
CA ARG A 309 -3.59 -19.37 13.39
C ARG A 309 -4.72 -19.82 12.47
N VAL A 310 -5.18 -18.92 11.61
CA VAL A 310 -6.21 -19.18 10.60
C VAL A 310 -5.54 -19.67 9.33
N ARG A 311 -6.00 -20.80 8.78
CA ARG A 311 -5.58 -21.34 7.49
C ARG A 311 -6.72 -21.25 6.49
N LEU A 312 -6.36 -20.93 5.24
CA LEU A 312 -7.20 -21.11 4.06
C LEU A 312 -6.50 -22.11 3.14
N ALA A 313 -7.23 -23.15 2.72
CA ALA A 313 -6.87 -23.97 1.57
C ALA A 313 -7.84 -23.67 0.41
N VAL A 314 -7.30 -23.48 -0.80
CA VAL A 314 -8.10 -23.31 -2.01
C VAL A 314 -7.87 -24.48 -2.96
N ARG A 315 -8.90 -24.88 -3.72
CA ARG A 315 -8.82 -25.95 -4.73
C ARG A 315 -9.39 -25.50 -6.06
N ASP A 316 -8.72 -25.84 -7.15
CA ASP A 316 -9.18 -25.58 -8.51
C ASP A 316 -10.00 -26.73 -9.11
N SER A 317 -10.58 -26.51 -10.30
CA SER A 317 -11.36 -27.54 -11.00
C SER A 317 -10.53 -28.72 -11.55
N ALA A 318 -9.20 -28.64 -11.55
CA ALA A 318 -8.31 -29.76 -11.86
C ALA A 318 -7.95 -30.57 -10.60
N GLY A 319 -8.30 -30.07 -9.40
CA GLY A 319 -8.01 -30.69 -8.12
C GLY A 319 -6.69 -30.24 -7.48
N LEU A 320 -5.95 -29.32 -8.10
CA LEU A 320 -4.76 -28.73 -7.47
C LEU A 320 -5.16 -27.89 -6.27
N ARG A 321 -4.32 -27.91 -5.24
CA ARG A 321 -4.55 -27.24 -3.96
C ARG A 321 -3.35 -26.36 -3.60
N ASP A 322 -3.64 -25.23 -2.98
CA ASP A 322 -2.66 -24.44 -2.24
C ASP A 322 -3.25 -24.03 -0.88
N ARG A 323 -2.38 -23.65 0.06
CA ARG A 323 -2.76 -23.25 1.42
C ARG A 323 -1.87 -22.12 1.94
N THR A 324 -2.50 -21.14 2.57
CA THR A 324 -1.82 -20.06 3.30
C THR A 324 -2.37 -19.95 4.71
N SER A 325 -1.65 -19.26 5.60
CA SER A 325 -2.12 -19.00 6.95
C SER A 325 -1.70 -17.63 7.46
N VAL A 326 -2.58 -17.01 8.23
CA VAL A 326 -2.37 -15.76 8.96
C VAL A 326 -2.58 -16.01 10.45
N GLU A 327 -2.00 -15.17 11.30
CA GLU A 327 -2.27 -15.18 12.73
C GLU A 327 -3.11 -13.95 13.08
N ILE A 328 -4.14 -14.16 13.91
CA ILE A 328 -5.02 -13.11 14.42
C ILE A 328 -4.98 -13.13 15.95
N GLU A 329 -4.85 -11.95 16.55
CA GLU A 329 -4.90 -11.76 17.99
C GLU A 329 -6.33 -11.41 18.42
N ILE A 330 -6.91 -12.21 19.31
CA ILE A 330 -8.25 -12.01 19.84
C ILE A 330 -8.09 -11.44 21.26
N ASN A 331 -8.30 -10.14 21.37
CA ASN A 331 -8.26 -9.40 22.61
C ASN A 331 -9.52 -9.66 23.45
N GLU A 332 -9.39 -9.58 24.78
CA GLU A 332 -10.57 -9.50 25.66
C GLU A 332 -11.38 -8.23 25.37
N GLU A 333 -12.67 -8.21 25.71
CA GLU A 333 -13.50 -7.02 25.51
C GLU A 333 -13.03 -5.90 26.45
N PRO A 334 -12.55 -4.75 25.91
CA PRO A 334 -11.99 -3.69 26.74
C PRO A 334 -13.08 -3.12 27.64
N GLN A 335 -12.90 -3.29 28.94
CA GLN A 335 -13.83 -2.76 29.93
C GLN A 335 -13.84 -1.22 29.85
N PRO A 336 -14.99 -0.57 30.10
CA PRO A 336 -15.09 0.88 29.95
C PRO A 336 -14.27 1.62 31.02
N GLU A 337 -13.10 2.12 30.60
CA GLU A 337 -12.14 2.93 31.38
C GLU A 337 -12.67 4.33 31.75
N THR A 338 -13.92 4.44 32.22
CA THR A 338 -14.55 5.70 32.64
C THR A 338 -14.63 5.80 34.17
N PRO A 339 -13.82 6.66 34.82
CA PRO A 339 -13.84 6.79 36.27
C PRO A 339 -15.22 7.18 36.83
N PRO A 340 -15.57 6.73 38.05
CA PRO A 340 -16.88 6.99 38.65
C PRO A 340 -17.15 8.49 38.86
N ILE A 341 -18.27 8.97 38.33
CA ILE A 341 -18.75 10.34 38.47
C ILE A 341 -19.31 10.53 39.89
N ALA A 342 -18.47 11.07 40.77
CA ALA A 342 -18.84 11.42 42.13
C ALA A 342 -19.79 12.62 42.18
N VAL A 343 -20.88 12.48 42.93
CA VAL A 343 -21.87 13.53 43.19
C VAL A 343 -22.10 13.60 44.70
N ILE A 344 -22.11 14.81 45.27
CA ILE A 344 -22.47 15.07 46.66
C ILE A 344 -23.76 15.89 46.67
N ASP A 345 -24.77 15.43 47.39
CA ASP A 345 -25.88 16.25 47.87
C ASP A 345 -25.64 16.61 49.34
N ALA A 346 -25.73 17.90 49.66
CA ALA A 346 -25.38 18.48 50.96
C ALA A 346 -25.95 19.91 51.10
N PRO A 347 -26.28 20.37 52.32
CA PRO A 347 -26.67 21.75 52.54
C PRO A 347 -25.47 22.70 52.38
N ALA A 348 -25.69 23.86 51.77
CA ALA A 348 -24.64 24.87 51.57
C ALA A 348 -24.16 25.52 52.88
N ALA A 349 -24.98 25.48 53.94
CA ALA A 349 -24.61 25.95 55.27
C ALA A 349 -25.30 25.16 56.39
N ALA A 350 -24.70 25.17 57.58
CA ALA A 350 -25.22 24.63 58.83
C ALA A 350 -24.71 25.47 60.03
N GLN A 351 -25.14 25.13 61.25
CA GLN A 351 -24.65 25.74 62.50
C GLN A 351 -23.58 24.86 63.17
N VAL A 352 -22.79 25.44 64.07
CA VAL A 352 -21.93 24.67 65.00
C VAL A 352 -22.77 23.65 65.78
N ASP A 353 -22.21 22.45 65.98
CA ASP A 353 -22.81 21.28 66.63
C ASP A 353 -24.12 20.76 66.00
N GLN A 354 -24.53 21.26 64.82
CA GLN A 354 -25.61 20.70 64.02
C GLN A 354 -25.16 19.43 63.27
N THR A 355 -25.99 18.38 63.30
CA THR A 355 -25.80 17.19 62.44
C THR A 355 -26.08 17.53 60.98
N VAL A 356 -25.07 17.36 60.14
CA VAL A 356 -25.15 17.50 58.68
C VAL A 356 -25.18 16.12 58.03
N THR A 357 -26.08 15.89 57.09
CA THR A 357 -26.12 14.68 56.25
C THR A 357 -25.49 14.97 54.89
N PHE A 358 -24.73 14.02 54.37
CA PHE A 358 -24.16 14.03 53.02
C PHE A 358 -24.60 12.75 52.29
N ASP A 359 -25.10 12.89 51.07
CA ASP A 359 -25.56 11.77 50.24
C ASP A 359 -24.79 11.69 48.91
N ALA A 360 -24.31 10.50 48.59
CA ALA A 360 -23.64 10.15 47.33
C ALA A 360 -24.49 9.27 46.40
N SER A 361 -25.77 9.01 46.72
CA SER A 361 -26.68 8.13 45.96
C SER A 361 -26.84 8.50 44.49
N ARG A 362 -26.60 9.77 44.15
CA ARG A 362 -26.66 10.33 42.79
C ARG A 362 -25.38 10.11 41.96
N SER A 363 -24.34 9.53 42.56
CA SER A 363 -23.09 9.18 41.88
C SER A 363 -23.32 8.06 40.86
N GLN A 364 -22.54 8.07 39.78
CA GLN A 364 -22.70 7.16 38.65
C GLN A 364 -21.35 6.56 38.25
N ALA A 365 -21.35 5.34 37.72
CA ALA A 365 -20.15 4.65 37.24
C ALA A 365 -20.54 3.67 36.13
N ALA A 366 -19.59 3.31 35.26
CA ALA A 366 -19.80 2.22 34.31
C ALA A 366 -19.68 0.85 35.01
N ASN A 367 -18.71 0.72 35.91
CA ASN A 367 -18.46 -0.47 36.73
C ASN A 367 -19.05 -0.30 38.15
N PRO A 368 -19.38 -1.38 38.89
CA PRO A 368 -19.87 -1.29 40.26
C PRO A 368 -18.96 -0.50 41.22
N ILE A 369 -19.53 0.45 41.97
CA ILE A 369 -18.78 1.24 42.95
C ILE A 369 -18.44 0.37 44.18
N ALA A 370 -17.17 -0.03 44.30
CA ALA A 370 -16.67 -0.85 45.40
C ALA A 370 -16.52 -0.07 46.72
N SER A 371 -16.24 1.24 46.69
CA SER A 371 -16.14 2.05 47.91
C SER A 371 -16.43 3.54 47.73
N TYR A 372 -16.91 4.14 48.82
CA TYR A 372 -17.20 5.57 48.97
C TYR A 372 -16.37 6.08 50.16
N LEU A 373 -15.45 7.01 49.94
CA LEU A 373 -14.59 7.61 50.98
C LEU A 373 -14.85 9.11 51.08
N TRP A 374 -15.13 9.58 52.29
CA TRP A 374 -15.41 10.98 52.61
C TRP A 374 -14.30 11.57 53.47
N THR A 375 -13.95 12.84 53.24
CA THR A 375 -13.20 13.67 54.20
C THR A 375 -13.89 15.02 54.35
N PHE A 376 -14.06 15.48 55.58
CA PHE A 376 -14.91 16.65 55.89
C PHE A 376 -14.12 17.97 56.04
N GLY A 377 -12.81 17.97 55.75
CA GLY A 377 -11.96 19.17 55.80
C GLY A 377 -11.55 19.63 57.20
N ASP A 378 -12.13 19.07 58.27
CA ASP A 378 -11.78 19.30 59.68
C ASP A 378 -10.73 18.30 60.23
N GLY A 379 -10.22 17.42 59.36
CA GLY A 379 -9.34 16.31 59.72
C GLY A 379 -10.05 14.97 59.95
N THR A 380 -11.38 14.94 59.89
CA THR A 380 -12.19 13.71 59.99
C THR A 380 -12.67 13.21 58.63
N GLY A 381 -13.21 11.98 58.60
CA GLY A 381 -13.71 11.33 57.40
C GLY A 381 -14.62 10.13 57.72
N SER A 382 -15.25 9.57 56.70
CA SER A 382 -16.24 8.49 56.82
C SER A 382 -16.32 7.64 55.54
N THR A 383 -17.11 6.56 55.56
CA THR A 383 -17.31 5.67 54.41
C THR A 383 -18.76 5.24 54.28
N GLY A 384 -19.26 5.18 53.05
CA GLY A 384 -20.63 4.76 52.72
C GLY A 384 -21.38 5.75 51.83
N VAL A 385 -22.53 5.34 51.30
CA VAL A 385 -23.33 6.16 50.36
C VAL A 385 -23.96 7.37 51.05
N ASN A 386 -24.49 7.18 52.26
CA ASN A 386 -25.07 8.23 53.10
C ASN A 386 -24.29 8.30 54.41
N VAL A 387 -23.83 9.48 54.79
CA VAL A 387 -23.04 9.71 56.01
C VAL A 387 -23.54 10.94 56.76
N GLN A 388 -23.30 10.98 58.07
CA GLN A 388 -23.59 12.12 58.93
C GLN A 388 -22.31 12.62 59.60
N HIS A 389 -22.22 13.94 59.80
CA HIS A 389 -21.09 14.59 60.48
C HIS A 389 -21.55 15.78 61.33
N ILE A 390 -20.73 16.21 62.29
CA ILE A 390 -21.00 17.33 63.20
C ILE A 390 -19.74 18.20 63.30
N TYR A 391 -19.85 19.47 62.90
CA TYR A 391 -18.74 20.44 62.96
C TYR A 391 -18.74 21.21 64.28
N ARG A 392 -17.61 21.21 65.00
CA ARG A 392 -17.48 21.80 66.35
C ARG A 392 -16.93 23.23 66.38
N ALA A 393 -16.69 23.84 65.23
CA ALA A 393 -16.22 25.21 65.11
C ALA A 393 -16.76 25.83 63.81
N ALA A 394 -17.05 27.14 63.85
CA ALA A 394 -17.47 27.87 62.66
C ALA A 394 -16.32 27.99 61.65
N GLY A 395 -16.65 28.04 60.35
CA GLY A 395 -15.67 28.07 59.28
C GLY A 395 -16.22 27.62 57.92
N LEU A 396 -15.35 27.62 56.91
CA LEU A 396 -15.62 27.03 55.59
C LEU A 396 -14.87 25.70 55.51
N TYR A 397 -15.61 24.61 55.32
CA TYR A 397 -15.07 23.25 55.26
C TYR A 397 -15.23 22.68 53.85
N ASN A 398 -14.15 22.14 53.30
CA ASN A 398 -14.19 21.49 51.99
C ASN A 398 -14.38 19.98 52.16
N VAL A 399 -15.56 19.49 51.75
CA VAL A 399 -15.94 18.09 51.84
C VAL A 399 -15.61 17.40 50.53
N ASN A 400 -14.63 16.49 50.55
CA ASN A 400 -14.28 15.66 49.40
C ASN A 400 -14.94 14.28 49.50
N LEU A 401 -15.52 13.84 48.39
CA LEU A 401 -15.94 12.46 48.15
C LEU A 401 -15.01 11.86 47.09
N THR A 402 -14.37 10.75 47.41
CA THR A 402 -13.64 9.90 46.47
C THR A 402 -14.35 8.55 46.34
N LEU A 403 -14.64 8.16 45.11
CA LEU A 403 -15.18 6.85 44.77
C LEU A 403 -14.08 5.96 44.21
N VAL A 404 -14.20 4.66 44.45
CA VAL A 404 -13.40 3.62 43.79
C VAL A 404 -14.36 2.56 43.27
N ASP A 405 -14.28 2.21 41.99
CA ASP A 405 -15.02 1.07 41.43
C ASP A 405 -14.28 -0.27 41.67
N ASP A 406 -14.88 -1.38 41.26
CA ASP A 406 -14.32 -2.73 41.42
C ASP A 406 -13.14 -3.04 40.48
N THR A 407 -12.96 -2.27 39.41
CA THR A 407 -11.72 -2.27 38.59
C THR A 407 -10.58 -1.49 39.25
N GLY A 408 -10.91 -0.58 40.19
CA GLY A 408 -9.96 0.26 40.92
C GLY A 408 -9.88 1.70 40.41
N LEU A 409 -10.66 2.08 39.39
CA LEU A 409 -10.72 3.43 38.87
C LEU A 409 -11.29 4.40 39.90
N ARG A 410 -10.77 5.64 39.89
CA ARG A 410 -11.08 6.65 40.91
C ARG A 410 -11.59 7.93 40.31
N GLY A 411 -12.73 8.38 40.82
CA GLY A 411 -13.27 9.70 40.56
C GLY A 411 -13.62 10.39 41.86
N SER A 412 -13.44 11.70 41.91
CA SER A 412 -13.64 12.49 43.13
C SER A 412 -14.29 13.82 42.83
N THR A 413 -15.16 14.27 43.74
CA THR A 413 -15.74 15.61 43.71
C THR A 413 -15.61 16.27 45.08
N ASN A 414 -15.90 17.57 45.16
CA ASN A 414 -15.88 18.30 46.41
C ASN A 414 -16.95 19.39 46.46
N VAL A 415 -17.42 19.69 47.67
CA VAL A 415 -18.37 20.77 47.96
C VAL A 415 -17.90 21.52 49.21
N THR A 416 -18.03 22.85 49.21
CA THR A 416 -17.77 23.66 50.41
C THR A 416 -19.07 23.85 51.19
N ILE A 417 -19.05 23.55 52.48
CA ILE A 417 -20.11 23.89 53.44
C ILE A 417 -19.64 25.02 54.35
N ARG A 418 -20.52 25.98 54.63
CA ARG A 418 -20.28 27.04 55.62
C ARG A 418 -20.92 26.66 56.96
N ILE A 419 -20.12 26.61 58.00
CA ILE A 419 -20.59 26.42 59.38
C ILE A 419 -20.57 27.79 60.04
N ASP A 420 -21.75 28.32 60.32
CA ASP A 420 -21.91 29.61 61.00
C ASP A 420 -21.94 29.41 62.53
N GLU A 421 -21.51 30.43 63.26
CA GLU A 421 -21.71 30.49 64.71
C GLU A 421 -23.21 30.54 65.03
N GLN A 422 -23.63 29.82 66.08
CA GLN A 422 -25.00 29.89 66.57
C GLN A 422 -25.32 31.33 67.01
N PRO A 423 -26.48 31.90 66.63
CA PRO A 423 -26.85 33.24 67.09
C PRO A 423 -27.00 33.26 68.61
N ALA A 424 -26.40 34.27 69.24
CA ALA A 424 -26.59 34.52 70.65
C ALA A 424 -28.07 34.82 70.97
N PRO A 425 -28.55 34.55 72.19
CA PRO A 425 -29.93 34.81 72.61
C PRO A 425 -30.42 36.24 72.31
N GLU A 426 -31.72 36.42 72.14
CA GLU A 426 -32.37 37.72 72.17
C GLU A 426 -32.97 37.96 73.56
N ALA A 427 -32.31 38.81 74.36
CA ALA A 427 -32.82 39.22 75.67
C ALA A 427 -33.95 40.25 75.50
N VAL A 428 -35.08 40.04 76.19
CA VAL A 428 -36.26 40.92 76.16
C VAL A 428 -36.69 41.27 77.58
N ILE A 429 -36.90 42.56 77.88
CA ILE A 429 -37.41 43.03 79.17
C ILE A 429 -38.82 43.57 79.01
N ASN A 430 -39.79 42.87 79.58
CA ASN A 430 -41.15 43.36 79.81
C ASN A 430 -41.22 44.03 81.19
N ALA A 431 -41.37 45.35 81.20
CA ALA A 431 -41.53 46.17 82.40
C ALA A 431 -42.30 47.46 82.03
N PRO A 432 -42.91 48.18 82.99
CA PRO A 432 -43.45 49.51 82.71
C PRO A 432 -42.33 50.52 82.42
N ASP A 433 -42.59 51.48 81.54
CA ASP A 433 -41.62 52.53 81.17
C ASP A 433 -41.36 53.55 82.29
N ALA A 434 -42.30 53.66 83.24
CA ALA A 434 -42.18 54.52 84.41
C ALA A 434 -42.85 53.89 85.63
N ALA A 435 -42.34 54.24 86.82
CA ALA A 435 -42.94 53.91 88.12
C ALA A 435 -42.60 55.00 89.15
N LYS A 436 -43.21 54.95 90.34
CA LYS A 436 -42.93 55.91 91.42
C LYS A 436 -41.86 55.40 92.39
N VAL A 437 -41.17 56.32 93.04
CA VAL A 437 -40.20 56.00 94.12
C VAL A 437 -40.88 55.12 95.19
N GLY A 438 -40.23 54.02 95.56
CA GLY A 438 -40.76 53.04 96.52
C GLY A 438 -41.86 52.11 95.99
N GLN A 439 -42.29 52.24 94.73
CA GLN A 439 -43.20 51.28 94.09
C GLN A 439 -42.43 49.98 93.75
N SER A 440 -43.05 48.83 94.03
CA SER A 440 -42.56 47.54 93.52
C SER A 440 -42.83 47.44 92.02
N VAL A 441 -41.78 47.31 91.24
CA VAL A 441 -41.83 47.10 89.80
C VAL A 441 -41.58 45.63 89.51
N ASN A 442 -42.42 45.02 88.67
CA ASN A 442 -42.19 43.67 88.17
C ASN A 442 -41.43 43.75 86.85
N PHE A 443 -40.44 42.87 86.71
CA PHE A 443 -39.62 42.72 85.51
C PHE A 443 -39.74 41.29 85.01
N ASP A 444 -40.22 41.12 83.79
CA ASP A 444 -40.42 39.84 83.13
C ASP A 444 -39.44 39.70 81.96
N GLY A 445 -38.60 38.68 82.01
CA GLY A 445 -37.64 38.31 80.99
C GLY A 445 -38.08 37.13 80.13
N SER A 446 -39.24 36.51 80.42
CA SER A 446 -39.70 35.27 79.77
C SER A 446 -40.02 35.41 78.27
N GLY A 447 -40.12 36.63 77.76
CA GLY A 447 -40.18 36.92 76.32
C GLY A 447 -38.83 36.78 75.58
N SER A 448 -37.73 36.49 76.28
CA SER A 448 -36.41 36.29 75.67
C SER A 448 -36.37 34.98 74.86
N THR A 449 -35.65 34.97 73.73
CA THR A 449 -35.56 33.80 72.84
C THR A 449 -34.11 33.38 72.58
N ALA A 450 -33.90 32.12 72.16
CA ALA A 450 -32.58 31.57 71.82
C ALA A 450 -32.73 30.31 70.96
N SER A 451 -31.66 29.92 70.24
CA SER A 451 -31.63 28.67 69.47
C SER A 451 -31.44 27.42 70.35
N ALA A 452 -30.74 27.56 71.48
CA ALA A 452 -30.69 26.57 72.56
C ALA A 452 -31.56 27.01 73.74
N GLN A 453 -31.83 26.12 74.70
CA GLN A 453 -32.61 26.46 75.88
C GLN A 453 -31.92 27.56 76.71
N ILE A 454 -32.63 28.62 77.09
CA ILE A 454 -32.11 29.62 78.05
C ILE A 454 -31.98 28.98 79.44
N VAL A 455 -30.80 29.08 80.05
CA VAL A 455 -30.46 28.51 81.36
C VAL A 455 -30.19 29.55 82.45
N SER A 456 -29.88 30.81 82.08
CA SER A 456 -29.75 31.91 83.05
C SER A 456 -30.50 33.18 82.62
N TYR A 457 -30.94 33.95 83.62
CA TYR A 457 -31.60 35.25 83.51
C TYR A 457 -31.09 36.12 84.66
N ASP A 458 -30.13 36.99 84.36
CA ASP A 458 -29.37 37.77 85.35
C ASP A 458 -29.68 39.26 85.19
N TRP A 459 -30.19 39.88 86.27
CA TRP A 459 -30.69 41.25 86.28
C TRP A 459 -29.77 42.19 87.07
N GLU A 460 -29.52 43.37 86.51
CA GLU A 460 -28.91 44.52 87.20
C GLU A 460 -29.87 45.70 87.08
N PHE A 461 -30.34 46.27 88.20
CA PHE A 461 -31.37 47.33 88.16
C PHE A 461 -30.80 48.75 87.99
N GLY A 462 -29.47 48.91 87.97
CA GLY A 462 -28.81 50.21 87.78
C GLY A 462 -28.75 51.09 89.04
N ASP A 463 -29.36 50.68 90.16
CA ASP A 463 -29.23 51.31 91.49
C ASP A 463 -28.27 50.56 92.43
N GLY A 464 -27.65 49.48 91.94
CA GLY A 464 -26.83 48.54 92.71
C GLY A 464 -27.58 47.26 93.13
N GLY A 465 -28.90 47.19 92.92
CA GLY A 465 -29.68 45.97 93.05
C GLY A 465 -29.42 44.97 91.92
N VAL A 466 -29.45 43.69 92.25
CA VAL A 466 -29.35 42.56 91.30
C VAL A 466 -30.36 41.47 91.66
N ALA A 467 -30.78 40.68 90.66
CA ALA A 467 -31.66 39.52 90.86
C ALA A 467 -31.43 38.44 89.78
N SER A 468 -31.96 37.23 90.01
CA SER A 468 -31.84 36.10 89.09
C SER A 468 -33.18 35.38 88.91
N GLY A 469 -33.57 35.08 87.66
CA GLY A 469 -34.80 34.36 87.33
C GLY A 469 -35.57 35.01 86.17
N SER A 470 -36.42 34.23 85.50
CA SER A 470 -37.17 34.71 84.31
C SER A 470 -38.24 35.76 84.60
N ALA A 471 -38.69 35.89 85.85
CA ALA A 471 -39.51 37.00 86.31
C ALA A 471 -39.13 37.36 87.76
N VAL A 472 -38.94 38.66 88.03
CA VAL A 472 -38.45 39.21 89.30
C VAL A 472 -39.17 40.51 89.65
N SER A 473 -38.97 41.04 90.86
CA SER A 473 -39.43 42.39 91.22
C SER A 473 -38.40 43.15 92.03
N HIS A 474 -38.44 44.49 91.93
CA HIS A 474 -37.49 45.40 92.59
C HIS A 474 -38.16 46.73 92.99
N THR A 475 -37.57 47.45 93.95
CA THR A 475 -38.09 48.73 94.48
C THR A 475 -37.00 49.80 94.48
N PHE A 476 -37.18 50.85 93.68
CA PHE A 476 -36.20 51.93 93.55
C PHE A 476 -36.34 52.98 94.65
N GLY A 477 -35.22 53.30 95.31
CA GLY A 477 -35.17 54.17 96.49
C GLY A 477 -35.03 55.68 96.23
N SER A 478 -34.95 56.14 94.98
CA SER A 478 -34.81 57.56 94.62
C SER A 478 -35.34 57.84 93.21
N PRO A 479 -35.71 59.10 92.88
CA PRO A 479 -36.17 59.45 91.54
C PRO A 479 -34.98 59.61 90.58
N ALA A 480 -34.92 58.75 89.56
CA ALA A 480 -33.94 58.77 88.49
C ALA A 480 -34.42 57.93 87.31
N VAL A 481 -33.81 58.09 86.13
CA VAL A 481 -33.94 57.10 85.06
C VAL A 481 -32.90 56.01 85.32
N TYR A 482 -33.36 54.81 85.68
CA TYR A 482 -32.47 53.67 85.92
C TYR A 482 -32.35 52.81 84.67
N ASN A 483 -31.14 52.37 84.36
CA ASN A 483 -30.88 51.43 83.28
C ASN A 483 -30.94 50.00 83.81
N VAL A 484 -32.08 49.34 83.61
CA VAL A 484 -32.26 47.93 83.99
C VAL A 484 -31.70 47.06 82.87
N ARG A 485 -30.66 46.29 83.19
CA ARG A 485 -30.02 45.33 82.28
C ARG A 485 -30.50 43.93 82.61
N LEU A 486 -30.88 43.19 81.58
CA LEU A 486 -31.09 41.74 81.64
C LEU A 486 -30.03 41.09 80.76
N THR A 487 -29.22 40.22 81.33
CA THR A 487 -28.39 39.25 80.60
C THR A 487 -29.10 37.90 80.59
N VAL A 488 -29.20 37.24 79.44
CA VAL A 488 -29.65 35.84 79.36
C VAL A 488 -28.55 35.00 78.75
N ILE A 489 -28.46 33.73 79.18
CA ILE A 489 -27.44 32.78 78.76
C ILE A 489 -28.12 31.47 78.35
N ASP A 490 -27.77 30.90 77.20
CA ASP A 490 -28.27 29.61 76.76
C ASP A 490 -27.41 28.40 77.19
N ALA A 491 -27.95 27.20 76.98
CA ALA A 491 -27.33 25.93 77.34
C ALA A 491 -25.99 25.66 76.64
N ASN A 492 -25.71 26.37 75.54
CA ASN A 492 -24.45 26.29 74.79
C ASN A 492 -23.45 27.37 75.25
N GLY A 493 -23.82 28.21 76.23
CA GLY A 493 -22.99 29.24 76.83
C GLY A 493 -23.04 30.58 76.11
N PHE A 494 -23.84 30.74 75.05
CA PHE A 494 -23.99 32.03 74.38
C PHE A 494 -24.80 32.98 75.27
N SER A 495 -24.26 34.18 75.49
CA SER A 495 -24.89 35.21 76.32
C SER A 495 -25.17 36.48 75.53
N ASN A 496 -26.32 37.10 75.77
CA ASN A 496 -26.61 38.45 75.28
C ASN A 496 -27.29 39.26 76.39
N SER A 497 -27.26 40.59 76.29
CA SER A 497 -27.95 41.45 77.26
C SER A 497 -28.65 42.62 76.60
N THR A 498 -29.89 42.87 77.02
CA THR A 498 -30.65 44.06 76.65
C THR A 498 -30.76 45.03 77.82
N ASN A 499 -31.04 46.29 77.51
CA ASN A 499 -31.19 47.39 78.44
C ASN A 499 -32.58 48.00 78.28
N ARG A 500 -33.32 48.19 79.38
CA ARG A 500 -34.54 48.99 79.42
C ARG A 500 -34.37 50.12 80.44
N LEU A 501 -34.49 51.35 79.95
CA LEU A 501 -34.60 52.51 80.83
C LEU A 501 -35.98 52.50 81.50
N ILE A 502 -36.02 52.64 82.83
CA ILE A 502 -37.24 52.91 83.58
C ILE A 502 -37.16 54.29 84.23
N SER A 503 -38.14 55.15 83.93
CA SER A 503 -38.27 56.47 84.53
C SER A 503 -38.89 56.35 85.92
N ILE A 504 -38.07 56.41 86.97
CA ILE A 504 -38.59 56.50 88.34
C ILE A 504 -38.85 57.96 88.64
N GLU A 505 -40.09 58.38 88.40
CA GLU A 505 -40.48 59.78 88.43
C GLU A 505 -40.77 60.28 89.84
N ALA A 506 -40.30 61.50 90.12
CA ALA A 506 -41.14 62.46 90.83
C ALA A 506 -42.09 63.10 89.79
N ASP A 507 -43.39 63.15 90.08
CA ASP A 507 -44.49 63.41 89.13
C ASP A 507 -44.30 64.55 88.06
N GLY A 508 -43.99 64.23 86.77
CA GLY A 508 -44.60 64.86 85.56
C GLY A 508 -43.81 65.53 84.37
N ALA A 509 -43.87 64.93 83.13
CA ALA A 509 -44.28 65.47 81.77
C ALA A 509 -43.36 66.12 80.61
N THR A 510 -43.18 65.42 79.43
CA THR A 510 -43.26 65.74 77.90
C THR A 510 -42.56 66.93 77.11
N ALA A 511 -42.42 67.07 75.73
CA ALA A 511 -42.18 66.23 74.47
C ALA A 511 -42.13 67.02 73.06
N THR A 512 -41.75 66.40 71.88
CA THR A 512 -42.06 66.67 70.37
C THR A 512 -41.04 67.24 69.27
N SER A 513 -41.33 67.20 67.90
CA SER A 513 -40.37 67.06 66.68
C SER A 513 -40.82 67.41 65.16
N ALA A 514 -39.98 67.21 64.04
CA ALA A 514 -40.26 66.74 62.56
C ALA A 514 -39.78 67.48 61.16
N PRO A 515 -40.01 67.05 59.81
CA PRO A 515 -39.18 67.21 58.49
C PRO A 515 -39.93 67.60 57.08
N THR A 516 -39.65 67.47 55.69
CA THR A 516 -38.60 67.21 54.55
C THR A 516 -39.14 67.32 53.01
N ALA A 517 -38.36 67.52 51.85
CA ALA A 517 -38.81 67.49 50.34
C ALA A 517 -37.75 67.51 49.10
N SER A 518 -38.10 67.35 47.74
CA SER A 518 -37.23 67.40 46.43
C SER A 518 -37.94 67.39 44.96
N ALA A 519 -37.32 67.65 43.72
CA ALA A 519 -37.85 67.49 42.25
C ALA A 519 -36.93 67.76 40.91
N THR A 520 -37.35 67.49 39.60
CA THR A 520 -36.58 67.49 38.23
C THR A 520 -37.33 67.72 36.79
N THR A 521 -36.69 67.86 35.55
CA THR A 521 -37.28 68.00 34.09
C THR A 521 -36.38 67.79 32.76
N THR A 522 -36.88 67.85 31.45
CA THR A 522 -36.22 67.44 30.08
C THR A 522 -36.67 68.10 28.67
N VAL A 523 -35.92 68.06 27.49
CA VAL A 523 -36.27 68.55 26.05
C VAL A 523 -35.51 67.88 24.77
N GLU A 524 -35.52 68.41 23.49
CA GLU A 524 -35.47 67.66 22.14
C GLU A 524 -34.73 68.26 20.79
N PRO A 525 -35.08 68.16 19.43
CA PRO A 525 -34.11 68.06 18.24
C PRO A 525 -34.23 69.00 16.92
N ALA A 526 -33.51 68.75 15.75
CA ALA A 526 -33.36 69.61 14.49
C ALA A 526 -32.69 68.97 13.15
N PRO A 527 -32.32 69.67 11.99
CA PRO A 527 -32.21 69.16 10.54
C PRO A 527 -30.83 69.01 9.72
N THR A 528 -30.84 68.97 8.35
CA THR A 528 -29.94 68.22 7.35
C THR A 528 -29.20 69.00 6.19
N LEU A 529 -28.27 68.37 5.39
CA LEU A 529 -27.43 68.93 4.26
C LEU A 529 -27.07 67.96 3.06
N THR A 530 -26.45 68.45 1.94
CA THR A 530 -26.13 67.72 0.64
C THR A 530 -24.79 68.14 -0.07
N PRO A 531 -24.04 67.28 -0.85
CA PRO A 531 -22.69 67.59 -1.43
C PRO A 531 -22.43 67.33 -2.96
N THR A 532 -21.19 67.55 -3.47
CA THR A 532 -20.75 67.35 -4.89
C THR A 532 -19.27 66.86 -5.02
N LEU A 533 -18.87 66.20 -6.14
CA LEU A 533 -17.60 65.42 -6.32
C LEU A 533 -16.71 65.89 -7.51
N THR A 534 -15.38 65.66 -7.49
CA THR A 534 -14.46 66.00 -8.62
C THR A 534 -13.16 65.16 -8.71
N THR A 535 -12.87 64.54 -9.89
CA THR A 535 -11.56 63.93 -10.36
C THR A 535 -10.94 62.79 -9.51
N VAL A 536 -10.07 61.88 -9.99
CA VAL A 536 -8.66 61.96 -10.51
C VAL A 536 -8.32 60.73 -11.40
N THR A 537 -7.15 60.68 -12.06
CA THR A 537 -6.61 59.50 -12.77
C THR A 537 -5.28 59.02 -12.13
N PRO A 538 -5.09 57.72 -11.82
CA PRO A 538 -3.90 57.23 -11.10
C PRO A 538 -2.70 56.89 -12.00
N THR A 539 -1.52 56.70 -11.39
CA THR A 539 -0.29 56.21 -12.02
C THR A 539 0.39 55.21 -11.09
N ALA A 540 0.93 54.11 -11.61
CA ALA A 540 1.56 53.06 -10.81
C ALA A 540 2.92 52.64 -11.39
N THR A 541 3.87 52.31 -10.51
CA THR A 541 5.22 51.83 -10.86
C THR A 541 5.72 50.83 -9.80
N GLY A 542 6.32 49.72 -10.22
CA GLY A 542 6.94 48.72 -9.34
C GLY A 542 6.18 47.39 -9.26
N THR A 543 6.93 46.29 -9.20
CA THR A 543 6.40 44.91 -9.20
C THR A 543 6.09 44.41 -7.79
N GLY A 544 4.92 44.80 -7.30
CA GLY A 544 4.27 44.26 -6.10
C GLY A 544 2.76 44.44 -6.24
N SER A 545 1.94 43.64 -5.53
CA SER A 545 0.48 43.62 -5.73
C SER A 545 -0.13 45.03 -5.69
N PRO A 546 -0.67 45.56 -6.82
CA PRO A 546 -0.96 46.98 -6.96
C PRO A 546 -2.21 47.36 -6.16
N THR A 547 -2.01 47.93 -4.98
CA THR A 547 -3.08 48.48 -4.15
C THR A 547 -3.53 49.83 -4.74
N VAL A 548 -4.58 49.82 -5.57
CA VAL A 548 -5.11 51.04 -6.19
C VAL A 548 -6.00 51.79 -5.19
N THR A 549 -5.39 52.66 -4.38
CA THR A 549 -6.13 53.59 -3.52
C THR A 549 -6.78 54.69 -4.34
N ILE A 550 -8.12 54.74 -4.35
CA ILE A 550 -8.90 55.85 -4.92
C ILE A 550 -9.36 56.75 -3.77
N THR A 551 -8.93 58.01 -3.76
CA THR A 551 -9.31 59.00 -2.74
C THR A 551 -10.23 60.06 -3.36
N PRO A 552 -11.57 59.92 -3.30
CA PRO A 552 -12.49 60.91 -3.83
C PRO A 552 -12.56 62.15 -2.92
N SER A 553 -12.14 63.31 -3.43
CA SER A 553 -12.34 64.59 -2.74
C SER A 553 -13.75 65.14 -2.98
N VAL A 554 -14.53 65.27 -1.91
CA VAL A 554 -15.87 65.87 -1.90
C VAL A 554 -15.79 67.23 -1.20
N THR A 555 -16.17 68.30 -1.90
CA THR A 555 -16.18 69.67 -1.35
C THR A 555 -17.63 70.10 -1.11
N VAL A 556 -17.95 70.51 0.12
CA VAL A 556 -19.31 70.94 0.50
C VAL A 556 -19.34 72.46 0.70
N THR A 557 -19.96 73.17 -0.25
CA THR A 557 -20.09 74.63 -0.19
C THR A 557 -21.46 75.01 0.38
N ALA A 558 -21.53 75.26 1.69
CA ALA A 558 -22.77 75.70 2.34
C ALA A 558 -23.06 77.18 2.05
N THR A 559 -24.07 77.45 1.21
CA THR A 559 -24.51 78.82 0.89
C THR A 559 -25.51 79.34 1.93
N GLY A 560 -25.01 79.82 3.07
CA GLY A 560 -25.80 80.46 4.13
C GLY A 560 -24.97 81.47 4.93
N THR A 561 -25.55 82.62 5.26
CA THR A 561 -24.84 83.73 5.93
C THR A 561 -24.70 83.51 7.43
N GLY A 562 -23.70 82.71 7.82
CA GLY A 562 -23.40 82.38 9.23
C GLY A 562 -22.50 81.15 9.35
N SER A 563 -21.24 81.27 8.90
CA SER A 563 -20.30 80.14 8.87
C SER A 563 -19.99 79.63 10.29
N PRO A 564 -19.92 78.30 10.47
CA PRO A 564 -18.60 77.66 10.44
C PRO A 564 -18.38 76.80 9.19
N THR A 565 -17.12 76.68 8.78
CA THR A 565 -16.72 75.86 7.63
C THR A 565 -16.39 74.46 8.12
N VAL A 566 -17.27 73.48 7.85
CA VAL A 566 -17.08 72.09 8.28
C VAL A 566 -16.42 71.27 7.19
N THR A 567 -15.10 71.09 7.29
CA THR A 567 -14.35 70.18 6.41
C THR A 567 -14.44 68.75 6.92
N LEU A 568 -15.31 67.94 6.31
CA LEU A 568 -15.32 66.49 6.52
C LEU A 568 -14.28 65.82 5.62
N THR A 569 -13.48 64.91 6.17
CA THR A 569 -12.51 64.10 5.42
C THR A 569 -12.99 62.64 5.37
N PRO A 570 -13.77 62.22 4.34
CA PRO A 570 -14.32 60.88 4.28
C PRO A 570 -13.23 59.85 3.96
N THR A 571 -12.79 59.10 4.97
CA THR A 571 -11.85 57.98 4.78
C THR A 571 -12.65 56.68 4.63
N ALA A 572 -13.04 56.37 3.39
CA ALA A 572 -13.74 55.13 3.04
C ALA A 572 -12.79 54.18 2.30
N THR A 573 -12.04 53.37 3.04
CA THR A 573 -11.15 52.34 2.47
C THR A 573 -11.93 51.13 2.00
N GLY A 574 -12.21 51.05 0.69
CA GLY A 574 -12.67 49.84 0.02
C GLY A 574 -11.54 49.16 -0.74
N THR A 575 -11.15 47.96 -0.34
CA THR A 575 -10.18 47.13 -1.06
C THR A 575 -10.84 46.37 -2.21
N LEU A 576 -10.34 46.59 -3.44
CA LEU A 576 -10.59 45.72 -4.59
C LEU A 576 -9.43 44.74 -4.71
N THR A 577 -9.71 43.44 -4.57
CA THR A 577 -8.73 42.36 -4.77
C THR A 577 -8.94 41.74 -6.15
N PRO A 578 -8.06 41.99 -7.15
CA PRO A 578 -8.21 41.43 -8.48
C PRO A 578 -7.77 39.96 -8.51
N THR A 579 -8.68 39.05 -8.88
CA THR A 579 -8.42 37.59 -8.96
C THR A 579 -7.84 37.14 -10.31
N ALA A 580 -7.49 38.07 -11.20
CA ALA A 580 -6.92 37.79 -12.52
C ALA A 580 -5.97 38.91 -12.97
N THR A 581 -4.96 38.56 -13.76
CA THR A 581 -3.83 39.43 -14.18
C THR A 581 -4.09 40.28 -15.44
N GLY A 582 -5.35 40.42 -15.86
CA GLY A 582 -5.73 41.27 -17.00
C GLY A 582 -5.79 42.76 -16.66
N THR A 583 -5.59 43.62 -17.66
CA THR A 583 -5.64 45.09 -17.51
C THR A 583 -7.07 45.57 -17.22
N LEU A 584 -7.36 45.90 -15.96
CA LEU A 584 -8.69 46.40 -15.54
C LEU A 584 -8.81 47.92 -15.67
N THR A 585 -9.93 48.39 -16.22
CA THR A 585 -10.35 49.80 -16.16
C THR A 585 -11.50 49.94 -15.15
N PRO A 586 -11.23 50.29 -13.88
CA PRO A 586 -12.26 50.37 -12.86
C PRO A 586 -13.14 51.62 -13.04
N THR A 587 -14.46 51.45 -12.94
CA THR A 587 -15.43 52.54 -12.81
C THR A 587 -16.14 52.40 -11.46
N ALA A 588 -16.21 53.49 -10.68
CA ALA A 588 -16.83 53.50 -9.36
C ALA A 588 -17.97 54.53 -9.30
N THR A 589 -19.10 54.11 -8.72
CA THR A 589 -20.29 54.95 -8.51
C THR A 589 -20.55 55.08 -7.02
N ALA A 590 -20.83 56.29 -6.55
CA ALA A 590 -21.05 56.60 -5.13
C ALA A 590 -22.47 57.14 -4.89
N THR A 591 -23.08 56.71 -3.79
CA THR A 591 -24.40 57.20 -3.34
C THR A 591 -24.32 57.57 -1.87
N LEU A 592 -24.97 58.66 -1.47
CA LEU A 592 -24.91 59.22 -0.11
C LEU A 592 -26.32 59.35 0.47
N THR A 593 -26.50 58.82 1.69
CA THR A 593 -27.75 58.93 2.45
C THR A 593 -27.45 59.62 3.78
N PRO A 594 -28.00 60.83 4.05
CA PRO A 594 -27.75 61.52 5.30
C PRO A 594 -28.61 61.00 6.45
N THR A 595 -28.12 61.11 7.69
CA THR A 595 -28.90 60.90 8.91
C THR A 595 -28.53 61.99 9.91
N VAL A 596 -29.53 62.50 10.65
CA VAL A 596 -29.35 63.59 11.61
C VAL A 596 -29.61 63.08 13.02
N THR A 597 -28.78 63.50 13.97
CA THR A 597 -28.97 63.27 15.40
C THR A 597 -28.65 64.56 16.11
N GLN A 598 -29.47 64.93 17.09
CA GLN A 598 -29.35 66.21 17.80
C GLN A 598 -29.12 66.01 19.29
N THR A 599 -28.38 66.96 19.87
CA THR A 599 -28.11 67.07 21.29
C THR A 599 -28.31 68.54 21.67
N PRO A 600 -29.00 68.89 22.77
CA PRO A 600 -29.49 70.25 23.00
C PRO A 600 -28.40 71.23 23.48
N THR A 601 -27.50 71.61 22.56
CA THR A 601 -26.69 72.84 22.59
C THR A 601 -26.71 73.44 21.17
N THR A 602 -26.36 74.72 21.02
CA THR A 602 -26.75 75.55 19.87
C THR A 602 -25.98 75.30 18.56
N THR A 603 -25.64 74.06 18.22
CA THR A 603 -25.07 73.68 16.91
C THR A 603 -25.36 72.20 16.60
N PRO A 604 -26.21 71.87 15.59
CA PRO A 604 -26.37 70.48 15.13
C PRO A 604 -25.11 69.95 14.46
N THR A 605 -24.87 68.64 14.59
CA THR A 605 -23.83 67.92 13.83
C THR A 605 -24.48 66.84 12.98
N VAL A 606 -24.31 66.92 11.65
CA VAL A 606 -24.83 65.93 10.69
C VAL A 606 -23.71 64.94 10.35
N THR A 607 -23.98 63.64 10.45
CA THR A 607 -23.03 62.58 10.07
C THR A 607 -23.59 61.81 8.89
N THR A 608 -22.77 61.58 7.86
CA THR A 608 -23.17 60.83 6.66
C THR A 608 -22.11 59.78 6.33
N THR A 609 -22.54 58.53 6.14
CA THR A 609 -21.64 57.40 5.85
C THR A 609 -21.78 57.02 4.37
N PRO A 610 -20.73 57.11 3.54
CA PRO A 610 -20.78 56.64 2.16
C PRO A 610 -20.72 55.11 2.08
N THR A 611 -21.48 54.54 1.14
CA THR A 611 -21.33 53.14 0.71
C THR A 611 -20.95 53.13 -0.77
N LEU A 612 -19.96 52.31 -1.14
CA LEU A 612 -19.47 52.16 -2.51
C LEU A 612 -19.66 50.71 -2.98
N THR A 613 -20.16 50.52 -4.19
CA THR A 613 -20.32 49.20 -4.82
C THR A 613 -19.62 49.18 -6.17
N PRO A 614 -18.50 48.45 -6.33
CA PRO A 614 -17.76 48.40 -7.58
C PRO A 614 -18.24 47.27 -8.51
N THR A 615 -18.14 47.49 -9.82
CA THR A 615 -18.43 46.48 -10.86
C THR A 615 -17.33 46.54 -11.93
N ALA A 616 -16.91 45.39 -12.46
CA ALA A 616 -15.86 45.29 -13.47
C ALA A 616 -16.27 44.35 -14.62
N THR A 617 -15.72 44.62 -15.82
CA THR A 617 -15.96 43.86 -17.04
C THR A 617 -14.62 43.63 -17.74
N ALA A 618 -14.39 42.42 -18.26
CA ALA A 618 -13.11 42.04 -18.90
C ALA A 618 -13.32 41.46 -20.30
N THR A 619 -12.28 41.52 -21.12
CA THR A 619 -12.18 40.85 -22.43
C THR A 619 -10.97 39.91 -22.43
N PRO A 620 -11.08 38.69 -23.01
CA PRO A 620 -10.06 37.67 -22.87
C PRO A 620 -8.87 37.87 -23.83
N THR A 621 -7.68 37.65 -23.29
CA THR A 621 -6.47 37.17 -24.00
C THR A 621 -6.00 35.92 -23.26
N ASP A 622 -5.19 35.06 -23.90
CA ASP A 622 -4.89 33.73 -23.34
C ASP A 622 -4.30 33.81 -21.93
N VAL A 623 -4.93 33.06 -21.02
CA VAL A 623 -4.56 33.01 -19.61
C VAL A 623 -3.42 31.99 -19.45
N PRO A 624 -2.30 32.33 -18.78
CA PRO A 624 -1.26 31.35 -18.50
C PRO A 624 -1.87 30.19 -17.69
N SER A 625 -1.81 28.98 -18.23
CA SER A 625 -2.40 27.81 -17.59
C SER A 625 -1.42 27.20 -16.59
N ALA A 626 -1.95 26.58 -15.53
CA ALA A 626 -1.15 25.69 -14.72
C ALA A 626 -0.53 24.58 -15.59
N PRO A 627 0.62 24.00 -15.18
CA PRO A 627 1.09 22.74 -15.73
C PRO A 627 0.12 21.59 -15.35
N LEU A 628 0.36 20.40 -15.89
CA LEU A 628 -0.29 19.15 -15.51
C LEU A 628 0.77 18.14 -15.11
N ALA A 629 0.80 17.75 -13.83
CA ALA A 629 1.78 16.85 -13.25
C ALA A 629 1.40 15.39 -13.53
N ILE A 630 2.33 14.64 -14.14
CA ILE A 630 2.15 13.22 -14.45
C ILE A 630 3.35 12.44 -13.96
N ILE A 631 3.12 11.52 -13.01
CA ILE A 631 4.10 10.54 -12.54
C ILE A 631 4.03 9.30 -13.45
N SER A 632 5.18 8.79 -13.86
CA SER A 632 5.35 7.51 -14.55
C SER A 632 6.38 6.65 -13.83
N GLY A 633 6.08 5.36 -13.63
CA GLY A 633 6.92 4.42 -12.88
C GLY A 633 6.16 3.13 -12.53
N PRO A 634 6.80 2.17 -11.85
CA PRO A 634 6.14 0.93 -11.42
C PRO A 634 5.21 1.18 -10.22
N SER A 635 4.11 0.42 -10.14
CA SER A 635 3.15 0.46 -9.03
C SER A 635 3.55 -0.39 -7.82
N SER A 636 4.49 -1.33 -7.99
CA SER A 636 5.09 -2.09 -6.89
C SER A 636 6.57 -2.42 -7.15
N ALA A 637 7.28 -2.76 -6.09
CA ALA A 637 8.67 -3.22 -6.11
C ALA A 637 9.00 -4.06 -4.85
N GLN A 638 10.17 -4.69 -4.80
CA GLN A 638 10.65 -5.42 -3.63
C GLN A 638 11.50 -4.51 -2.72
N VAL A 639 11.54 -4.78 -1.40
CA VAL A 639 12.49 -4.10 -0.49
C VAL A 639 13.92 -4.25 -1.01
N GLY A 640 14.67 -3.15 -1.06
CA GLY A 640 16.04 -3.12 -1.59
C GLY A 640 16.15 -3.01 -3.12
N GLN A 641 15.05 -3.08 -3.87
CA GLN A 641 15.04 -2.89 -5.32
C GLN A 641 15.13 -1.40 -5.69
N THR A 642 15.84 -1.07 -6.77
CA THR A 642 15.88 0.30 -7.31
C THR A 642 14.62 0.61 -8.11
N VAL A 643 13.78 1.47 -7.55
CA VAL A 643 12.59 2.04 -8.19
C VAL A 643 13.00 3.22 -9.06
N SER A 644 12.45 3.33 -10.26
CA SER A 644 12.66 4.47 -11.16
C SER A 644 11.33 5.20 -11.42
N LEU A 645 11.32 6.51 -11.20
CA LEU A 645 10.17 7.40 -11.36
C LEU A 645 10.51 8.54 -12.33
N SER A 646 9.55 8.99 -13.12
CA SER A 646 9.70 10.08 -14.08
C SER A 646 8.51 11.03 -14.06
N ALA A 647 8.79 12.32 -14.21
CA ALA A 647 7.84 13.39 -14.47
C ALA A 647 7.79 13.77 -15.96
N GLY A 648 8.50 13.05 -16.84
CA GLY A 648 8.72 13.41 -18.25
C GLY A 648 7.46 13.42 -19.13
N ALA A 649 6.34 12.87 -18.65
CA ALA A 649 5.04 12.95 -19.30
C ALA A 649 4.23 14.22 -18.93
N SER A 650 4.71 15.00 -17.96
CA SER A 650 4.04 16.22 -17.48
C SER A 650 3.96 17.30 -18.57
N GLN A 651 2.86 18.05 -18.59
CA GLN A 651 2.54 18.99 -19.67
C GLN A 651 2.48 20.42 -19.14
N SER A 652 2.77 21.43 -19.97
CA SER A 652 2.46 22.83 -19.68
C SER A 652 2.50 23.68 -20.94
N THR A 653 1.83 24.84 -20.91
CA THR A 653 1.86 25.86 -21.95
C THR A 653 3.11 26.77 -21.86
N SER A 654 3.71 26.86 -20.67
CA SER A 654 4.97 27.57 -20.39
C SER A 654 6.03 26.59 -19.86
N PRO A 655 7.35 26.84 -20.07
CA PRO A 655 8.39 25.89 -19.68
C PRO A 655 8.33 25.48 -18.20
N ILE A 656 8.48 24.19 -17.90
CA ILE A 656 8.61 23.68 -16.52
C ILE A 656 9.99 24.06 -15.98
N THR A 657 10.03 24.77 -14.85
CA THR A 657 11.24 25.33 -14.24
C THR A 657 11.66 24.60 -12.97
N GLN A 658 10.75 23.89 -12.30
CA GLN A 658 11.03 23.13 -11.09
C GLN A 658 10.22 21.83 -11.02
N TYR A 659 10.85 20.79 -10.50
CA TYR A 659 10.23 19.54 -10.04
C TYR A 659 10.48 19.41 -8.53
N ALA A 660 9.51 18.87 -7.78
CA ALA A 660 9.62 18.60 -6.36
C ALA A 660 8.89 17.30 -6.01
N TRP A 661 9.66 16.27 -5.68
CA TRP A 661 9.19 14.93 -5.32
C TRP A 661 9.21 14.73 -3.81
N ARG A 662 8.24 14.00 -3.28
CA ARG A 662 8.25 13.45 -1.91
C ARG A 662 7.86 11.98 -1.99
N LEU A 663 8.76 11.08 -1.59
CA LEU A 663 8.66 9.64 -1.88
C LEU A 663 7.95 8.81 -0.80
N GLY A 664 7.20 9.46 0.10
CA GLY A 664 6.42 8.78 1.14
C GLY A 664 7.24 8.32 2.38
N ASP A 665 8.51 7.98 2.21
CA ASP A 665 9.42 7.55 3.30
C ASP A 665 10.19 8.71 3.97
N GLY A 666 9.96 9.95 3.51
CA GLY A 666 10.69 11.16 3.91
C GLY A 666 11.73 11.64 2.89
N THR A 667 12.12 10.79 1.93
CA THR A 667 13.04 11.13 0.84
C THR A 667 12.40 12.13 -0.12
N GLN A 668 13.20 13.08 -0.62
CA GLN A 668 12.78 14.13 -1.53
C GLN A 668 13.81 14.30 -2.67
N ALA A 669 13.34 14.69 -3.85
CA ALA A 669 14.18 14.90 -5.04
C ALA A 669 13.62 16.04 -5.91
N ASN A 670 14.42 16.58 -6.83
CA ASN A 670 14.08 17.78 -7.61
C ASN A 670 14.40 17.68 -9.11
N THR A 671 14.61 16.46 -9.62
CA THR A 671 14.94 16.16 -11.02
C THR A 671 13.73 15.60 -11.78
N VAL A 672 13.74 15.69 -13.12
CA VAL A 672 12.66 15.13 -13.97
C VAL A 672 12.58 13.60 -13.87
N ASN A 673 13.70 12.92 -13.63
CA ASN A 673 13.79 11.49 -13.37
C ASN A 673 14.43 11.28 -11.99
N VAL A 674 13.93 10.30 -11.23
CA VAL A 674 14.37 9.98 -9.86
C VAL A 674 14.53 8.47 -9.74
N THR A 675 15.60 8.03 -9.08
CA THR A 675 15.80 6.63 -8.67
C THR A 675 15.88 6.54 -7.15
N HIS A 676 15.20 5.56 -6.55
CA HIS A 676 15.16 5.39 -5.10
C HIS A 676 15.16 3.92 -4.69
N VAL A 677 15.51 3.63 -3.44
CA VAL A 677 15.50 2.27 -2.86
C VAL A 677 14.80 2.31 -1.51
N TYR A 678 13.66 1.64 -1.40
CA TYR A 678 12.92 1.52 -0.15
C TYR A 678 13.51 0.40 0.72
N THR A 679 13.83 0.71 1.97
CA THR A 679 14.49 -0.21 2.93
C THR A 679 13.52 -0.92 3.87
N ALA A 680 12.22 -0.63 3.78
CA ALA A 680 11.16 -1.25 4.56
C ALA A 680 9.95 -1.56 3.66
N PRO A 681 9.19 -2.63 3.92
CA PRO A 681 7.97 -2.93 3.19
C PRO A 681 6.83 -1.98 3.60
N GLY A 682 5.86 -1.79 2.71
CA GLY A 682 4.70 -0.92 2.94
C GLY A 682 4.26 -0.15 1.69
N VAL A 683 3.19 0.63 1.81
CA VAL A 683 2.66 1.45 0.72
C VAL A 683 3.12 2.90 0.89
N PHE A 684 3.94 3.40 -0.04
CA PHE A 684 4.58 4.71 0.06
C PHE A 684 3.90 5.73 -0.87
N PRO A 685 3.34 6.85 -0.35
CA PRO A 685 2.63 7.84 -1.15
C PRO A 685 3.60 8.82 -1.85
N ILE A 686 3.72 8.67 -3.17
CA ILE A 686 4.58 9.49 -4.03
C ILE A 686 3.84 10.76 -4.43
N HIS A 687 4.37 11.91 -4.01
CA HIS A 687 3.87 13.22 -4.41
C HIS A 687 4.84 13.85 -5.42
N LEU A 688 4.31 14.47 -6.47
CA LEU A 688 5.04 15.29 -7.43
C LEU A 688 4.36 16.65 -7.56
N THR A 689 5.05 17.71 -7.14
CA THR A 689 4.72 19.09 -7.50
C THR A 689 5.64 19.54 -8.63
N ILE A 690 5.11 20.21 -9.63
CA ILE A 690 5.88 20.89 -10.69
C ILE A 690 5.51 22.37 -10.77
N THR A 691 6.45 23.19 -11.21
CA THR A 691 6.27 24.65 -11.36
C THR A 691 6.66 25.06 -12.77
N ASN A 692 5.88 25.92 -13.42
CA ASN A 692 6.23 26.51 -14.71
C ASN A 692 6.87 27.90 -14.58
N GLN A 693 7.31 28.45 -15.71
CA GLN A 693 7.98 29.76 -15.78
C GLN A 693 7.13 30.93 -15.26
N ASP A 694 5.80 30.80 -15.27
CA ASP A 694 4.85 31.79 -14.73
C ASP A 694 4.60 31.61 -13.21
N ALA A 695 5.41 30.77 -12.56
CA ALA A 695 5.29 30.35 -11.16
C ALA A 695 3.98 29.61 -10.82
N LEU A 696 3.23 29.13 -11.83
CA LEU A 696 2.05 28.31 -11.62
C LEU A 696 2.47 26.85 -11.33
N THR A 697 1.79 26.23 -10.36
CA THR A 697 2.08 24.87 -9.91
C THR A 697 0.92 23.93 -10.12
N ASP A 698 1.22 22.67 -10.39
CA ASP A 698 0.30 21.56 -10.22
C ASP A 698 0.95 20.47 -9.35
N THR A 699 0.12 19.68 -8.66
CA THR A 699 0.56 18.61 -7.76
C THR A 699 -0.29 17.36 -7.94
N THR A 700 0.37 16.26 -8.28
CA THR A 700 -0.26 14.93 -8.41
C THR A 700 0.31 13.97 -7.37
N GLN A 701 -0.43 12.89 -7.11
CA GLN A 701 -0.04 11.85 -6.16
C GLN A 701 -0.34 10.46 -6.73
N THR A 702 0.55 9.52 -6.46
CA THR A 702 0.33 8.07 -6.61
C THR A 702 0.88 7.33 -5.40
N SER A 703 0.90 6.00 -5.43
CA SER A 703 1.51 5.16 -4.39
C SER A 703 2.27 3.99 -5.02
N ILE A 704 3.36 3.59 -4.38
CA ILE A 704 4.06 2.34 -4.70
C ILE A 704 3.95 1.35 -3.54
N GLU A 705 3.59 0.10 -3.84
CA GLU A 705 3.58 -1.00 -2.87
C GLU A 705 4.95 -1.67 -2.84
N ILE A 706 5.64 -1.60 -1.70
CA ILE A 706 6.93 -2.24 -1.49
C ILE A 706 6.69 -3.56 -0.75
N GLU A 707 6.77 -4.64 -1.50
CA GLU A 707 6.60 -6.00 -1.00
C GLU A 707 7.84 -6.42 -0.18
N SER A 708 7.60 -7.07 0.96
CA SER A 708 8.64 -7.80 1.69
C SER A 708 9.31 -8.82 0.76
N PRO A 709 10.64 -9.01 0.83
CA PRO A 709 11.32 -10.02 0.02
C PRO A 709 10.65 -11.39 0.23
N PRO A 710 10.39 -12.18 -0.83
CA PRO A 710 9.77 -13.49 -0.68
C PRO A 710 10.62 -14.32 0.28
N ALA A 711 9.98 -14.85 1.33
CA ALA A 711 10.68 -15.55 2.40
C ALA A 711 11.55 -16.67 1.80
N THR A 712 12.87 -16.50 1.90
CA THR A 712 13.83 -17.47 1.37
C THR A 712 13.53 -18.82 1.99
N GLN A 713 13.19 -19.80 1.15
CA GLN A 713 12.74 -21.13 1.57
C GLN A 713 13.67 -21.67 2.66
N THR A 714 13.07 -22.14 3.76
CA THR A 714 13.83 -22.78 4.84
C THR A 714 14.71 -23.89 4.27
N PRO A 715 15.98 -24.00 4.68
CA PRO A 715 16.89 -24.97 4.09
C PRO A 715 16.32 -26.37 4.27
N VAL A 716 15.98 -27.01 3.14
CA VAL A 716 15.44 -28.37 3.13
C VAL A 716 16.45 -29.28 3.80
N ALA A 717 16.02 -29.98 4.86
CA ALA A 717 16.90 -30.87 5.59
C ALA A 717 17.47 -31.94 4.63
N PRO A 718 18.77 -32.28 4.74
CA PRO A 718 19.33 -33.39 3.99
C PRO A 718 18.59 -34.68 4.33
N PRO A 719 18.65 -35.70 3.46
CA PRO A 719 18.12 -37.02 3.79
C PRO A 719 18.89 -37.61 4.99
N LEU A 720 18.37 -38.70 5.56
CA LEU A 720 18.99 -39.45 6.65
C LEU A 720 19.11 -40.92 6.25
N ALA A 721 20.34 -41.39 6.07
CA ALA A 721 20.66 -42.74 5.62
C ALA A 721 20.67 -43.72 6.80
N VAL A 722 19.95 -44.84 6.64
CA VAL A 722 19.83 -45.89 7.66
C VAL A 722 20.12 -47.24 7.04
N ILE A 723 21.04 -48.03 7.63
CA ILE A 723 21.31 -49.41 7.21
C ILE A 723 20.71 -50.37 8.23
N THR A 724 19.78 -51.22 7.77
CA THR A 724 19.23 -52.34 8.54
C THR A 724 19.69 -53.69 7.95
N GLY A 725 19.50 -54.78 8.68
CA GLY A 725 20.02 -56.11 8.35
C GLY A 725 21.19 -56.54 9.24
N PRO A 726 21.79 -57.74 9.02
CA PRO A 726 22.76 -58.35 9.94
C PRO A 726 24.11 -57.62 10.06
N ASP A 727 24.71 -57.70 11.24
CA ASP A 727 26.06 -57.19 11.57
C ASP A 727 27.15 -58.28 11.44
N THR A 728 26.76 -59.51 11.15
CA THR A 728 27.66 -60.68 11.06
C THR A 728 27.15 -61.68 10.03
N VAL A 729 28.05 -62.26 9.24
CA VAL A 729 27.74 -63.27 8.21
C VAL A 729 28.90 -64.28 8.10
N LYS A 730 28.64 -65.51 7.63
CA LYS A 730 29.71 -66.47 7.34
C LYS A 730 30.36 -66.20 5.98
N ALA A 731 31.64 -66.49 5.86
CA ALA A 731 32.33 -66.49 4.57
C ALA A 731 31.61 -67.43 3.58
N GLY A 732 31.32 -66.93 2.38
CA GLY A 732 30.58 -67.64 1.34
C GLY A 732 29.05 -67.63 1.48
N GLN A 733 28.47 -66.97 2.50
CA GLN A 733 27.02 -66.74 2.59
C GLN A 733 26.61 -65.36 2.08
N VAL A 734 25.38 -65.27 1.57
CA VAL A 734 24.77 -64.01 1.13
C VAL A 734 24.35 -63.21 2.36
N LEU A 735 24.88 -61.99 2.48
CA LEU A 735 24.36 -60.94 3.34
C LEU A 735 23.32 -60.12 2.57
N THR A 736 22.22 -59.76 3.23
CA THR A 736 21.23 -58.79 2.75
C THR A 736 21.19 -57.60 3.71
N LEU A 737 21.29 -56.39 3.18
CA LEU A 737 21.08 -55.15 3.92
C LEU A 737 19.95 -54.34 3.27
N ASP A 738 19.20 -53.59 4.08
CA ASP A 738 18.03 -52.83 3.64
C ASP A 738 18.09 -51.39 4.16
N ALA A 739 17.91 -50.44 3.25
CA ALA A 739 17.88 -49.00 3.47
C ALA A 739 16.47 -48.40 3.55
N SER A 740 15.41 -49.22 3.52
CA SER A 740 14.00 -48.79 3.56
C SER A 740 13.63 -47.89 4.75
N ALA A 741 14.40 -47.94 5.84
CA ALA A 741 14.25 -47.08 7.02
C ALA A 741 14.87 -45.67 6.85
N SER A 742 15.49 -45.36 5.70
CA SER A 742 16.05 -44.04 5.39
C SER A 742 14.96 -42.99 5.17
N GLN A 743 15.19 -41.76 5.60
CA GLN A 743 14.18 -40.69 5.64
C GLN A 743 14.63 -39.47 4.84
N SER A 744 13.70 -38.64 4.38
CA SER A 744 14.01 -37.38 3.68
C SER A 744 12.77 -36.51 3.55
N ALA A 745 12.94 -35.19 3.59
CA ALA A 745 11.85 -34.22 3.35
C ALA A 745 11.46 -34.11 1.85
N SER A 746 12.29 -34.64 0.94
CA SER A 746 12.01 -34.80 -0.49
C SER A 746 12.23 -36.25 -0.92
N PRO A 747 11.54 -36.81 -1.93
CA PRO A 747 11.67 -38.22 -2.30
C PRO A 747 13.12 -38.68 -2.50
N ILE A 748 13.48 -39.86 -2.00
CA ILE A 748 14.81 -40.46 -2.19
C ILE A 748 14.84 -41.10 -3.58
N VAL A 749 15.73 -40.60 -4.46
CA VAL A 749 15.85 -41.02 -5.87
C VAL A 749 17.03 -41.95 -6.13
N SER A 750 17.99 -42.04 -5.21
CA SER A 750 19.16 -42.92 -5.34
C SER A 750 19.54 -43.59 -4.02
N TYR A 751 20.02 -44.83 -4.12
CA TYR A 751 20.61 -45.63 -3.05
C TYR A 751 21.85 -46.33 -3.62
N SER A 752 23.03 -46.04 -3.07
CA SER A 752 24.31 -46.57 -3.53
C SER A 752 25.07 -47.21 -2.36
N TRP A 753 25.51 -48.44 -2.54
CA TRP A 753 26.21 -49.25 -1.54
C TRP A 753 27.65 -49.50 -1.96
N ASN A 754 28.58 -49.37 -1.03
CA ASN A 754 29.97 -49.82 -1.16
C ASN A 754 30.27 -50.81 -0.03
N TRP A 755 30.60 -52.04 -0.36
CA TRP A 755 30.75 -53.13 0.62
C TRP A 755 32.13 -53.20 1.31
N GLY A 756 32.95 -52.16 1.20
CA GLY A 756 34.25 -52.08 1.88
C GLY A 756 35.34 -53.00 1.33
N ASN A 757 35.00 -53.99 0.50
CA ASN A 757 35.92 -54.85 -0.24
C ASN A 757 36.04 -54.47 -1.74
N GLY A 758 35.68 -53.24 -2.10
CA GLY A 758 35.77 -52.70 -3.47
C GLY A 758 34.56 -53.01 -4.37
N PHE A 759 33.60 -53.81 -3.91
CA PHE A 759 32.36 -54.07 -4.64
C PHE A 759 31.31 -53.00 -4.34
N LEU A 760 30.55 -52.63 -5.37
CA LEU A 760 29.45 -51.66 -5.30
C LEU A 760 28.10 -52.32 -5.60
N SER A 761 27.01 -51.72 -5.13
CA SER A 761 25.62 -52.13 -5.47
C SER A 761 24.67 -50.93 -5.38
N SER A 762 23.41 -51.10 -5.80
CA SER A 762 22.41 -50.03 -5.85
C SER A 762 21.00 -50.54 -5.56
N GLY A 763 20.14 -49.68 -5.03
CA GLY A 763 18.74 -49.97 -4.70
C GLY A 763 18.48 -50.01 -3.18
N VAL A 764 17.20 -50.00 -2.79
CA VAL A 764 16.77 -49.92 -1.39
C VAL A 764 17.26 -51.13 -0.59
N VAL A 765 17.11 -52.33 -1.14
CA VAL A 765 17.66 -53.58 -0.60
C VAL A 765 18.83 -54.01 -1.48
N ALA A 766 19.97 -54.35 -0.88
CA ALA A 766 21.16 -54.83 -1.58
C ALA A 766 21.72 -56.11 -0.94
N THR A 767 22.39 -56.92 -1.75
CA THR A 767 22.97 -58.21 -1.31
C THR A 767 24.42 -58.35 -1.75
N HIS A 768 25.21 -59.10 -0.98
CA HIS A 768 26.63 -59.36 -1.26
C HIS A 768 27.11 -60.66 -0.62
N THR A 769 28.25 -61.18 -1.04
CA THR A 769 28.89 -62.37 -0.45
C THR A 769 30.37 -62.12 -0.23
N TYR A 770 30.80 -62.11 1.04
CA TYR A 770 32.21 -62.02 1.40
C TYR A 770 32.86 -63.41 1.34
N THR A 771 33.93 -63.55 0.57
CA THR A 771 34.65 -64.84 0.40
C THR A 771 35.78 -65.04 1.41
N THR A 772 36.15 -64.01 2.16
CA THR A 772 37.27 -63.99 3.11
C THR A 772 36.82 -63.35 4.43
N THR A 773 37.30 -63.91 5.54
CA THR A 773 36.95 -63.45 6.89
C THR A 773 37.64 -62.15 7.26
N GLY A 774 36.99 -61.33 8.10
CA GLY A 774 37.45 -60.00 8.48
C GLY A 774 36.31 -59.03 8.79
N VAL A 775 36.67 -57.80 9.18
CA VAL A 775 35.72 -56.69 9.34
C VAL A 775 35.68 -55.89 8.04
N TYR A 776 34.49 -55.62 7.51
CA TYR A 776 34.28 -54.76 6.34
C TYR A 776 33.34 -53.61 6.67
N THR A 777 33.73 -52.38 6.33
CA THR A 777 32.87 -51.21 6.49
C THR A 777 32.00 -51.02 5.26
N THR A 778 30.76 -51.49 5.32
CA THR A 778 29.76 -51.17 4.30
C THR A 778 29.35 -49.71 4.45
N THR A 779 29.35 -48.96 3.36
CA THR A 779 28.86 -47.58 3.28
C THR A 779 27.60 -47.53 2.42
N LEU A 780 26.58 -46.81 2.87
CA LEU A 780 25.39 -46.45 2.12
C LEU A 780 25.39 -44.94 1.89
N MET A 781 25.28 -44.50 0.64
CA MET A 781 24.95 -43.13 0.26
C MET A 781 23.56 -43.10 -0.35
N ILE A 782 22.74 -42.13 0.02
CA ILE A 782 21.44 -41.85 -0.59
C ILE A 782 21.40 -40.45 -1.19
N THR A 783 20.56 -40.25 -2.20
CA THR A 783 20.32 -38.94 -2.83
C THR A 783 18.83 -38.68 -2.90
N ASN A 784 18.39 -37.47 -2.55
CA ASN A 784 17.00 -37.06 -2.71
C ASN A 784 16.77 -36.24 -4.00
N GLN A 785 15.50 -35.98 -4.32
CA GLN A 785 15.07 -35.31 -5.55
C GLN A 785 15.60 -33.88 -5.70
N VAL A 786 16.02 -33.23 -4.60
CA VAL A 786 16.69 -31.91 -4.61
C VAL A 786 18.23 -32.02 -4.56
N VAL A 787 18.77 -33.19 -4.93
CA VAL A 787 20.20 -33.51 -5.05
C VAL A 787 20.99 -33.42 -3.73
N LEU A 788 20.29 -33.33 -2.58
CA LEU A 788 20.93 -33.46 -1.27
C LEU A 788 21.25 -34.94 -1.00
N THR A 789 22.41 -35.19 -0.40
CA THR A 789 22.90 -36.53 -0.08
C THR A 789 23.18 -36.68 1.40
N ASP A 790 23.06 -37.92 1.88
CA ASP A 790 23.61 -38.33 3.19
C ASP A 790 24.29 -39.69 3.05
N THR A 791 25.23 -39.98 3.95
CA THR A 791 26.08 -41.17 3.91
C THR A 791 26.27 -41.75 5.31
N THR A 792 25.87 -43.01 5.47
CA THR A 792 26.03 -43.77 6.72
C THR A 792 26.89 -45.02 6.52
N GLN A 793 27.39 -45.59 7.61
CA GLN A 793 28.30 -46.75 7.58
C GLN A 793 27.90 -47.82 8.59
N LYS A 794 28.12 -49.08 8.22
CA LYS A 794 27.90 -50.25 9.06
C LYS A 794 29.09 -51.22 8.95
N ALA A 795 29.67 -51.59 10.09
CA ALA A 795 30.68 -52.64 10.15
C ALA A 795 30.02 -54.02 10.05
N ILE A 796 30.54 -54.87 9.18
CA ILE A 796 30.11 -56.26 8.97
C ILE A 796 31.26 -57.18 9.38
N GLN A 797 31.00 -58.06 10.35
CA GLN A 797 31.96 -59.08 10.77
C GLN A 797 31.76 -60.38 9.98
N VAL A 798 32.77 -60.80 9.22
CA VAL A 798 32.73 -62.03 8.41
C VAL A 798 33.51 -63.13 9.11
N VAL A 799 32.78 -64.17 9.54
CA VAL A 799 33.30 -65.29 10.34
C VAL A 799 33.44 -66.60 9.53
N PRO A 800 34.23 -67.58 9.99
CA PRO A 800 34.23 -68.94 9.42
C PRO A 800 32.87 -69.64 9.61
#